data_AF-A0A7Y7WDF4-F1
#
_entry.id   AF-A0A7Y7WDF4-F1
#
_cell.length_a   1.000
_cell.length_b   1.000
_cell.length_c   1.000
_cell.angle_alpha   90.00
_cell.angle_beta   90.00
_cell.angle_gamma   90.00
#
_symmetry.space_group_name_H-M   'P 1'
#
loop_
_entity.id
_entity.type
_entity.pdbx_description
1 polymer ?
#
loop_
_entity_poly.entity_id
_entity_poly.type
_entity_poly.pdbx_seq_one_letter_code
_entity_poly.pdbx_strand_id
1 'polypeptide(L)'
;MSSTYDYLGPYKKTGPSSYELGPISITAKALSGFSGGGGYSNWGLNDGPRRGTSEGSGKLSPLTPYIWDDLMHEHQLNQSSIDDEYAGIFNKVTETTNREIEKAKQDAKEGHQLSPVAMVKKDQEITFKLIQAKEAEYRSKIESAHSLYGQNPFFLMKELPFKKVMDGMNQTPPDILGAYNAIDLAYRSALELKRLSLTNDVLAKQLEDLAKKSSLAELGSQPDQGSLTSFLADRLSTVNLEKDIHLQRLPFFLQEKIVTATGSAEGFTHVQSLVSYKATIDNMITDEQSAIGSYAAANPNISSPLSKPELEALKNLVGLQANTNLGKRWQDYHVSLLHSETVRHLTETTSAFGKLITRAQEAETLQAQARLAVETEAKRVADEQIRVAEAIRIANTFRAPGPASAVTPLFMTSVGTVAVIEAAAVTLQAAIGSAIATLTSLAAGTASGLLVGVSALVYSPKLANGELPESYAFSTPLSDLTPEHRQDLPAIAAAGGTVDLPVRVSSKTAADGRSEVFVAKTDGVTVPSKVRVVTATYNAEQNVYSVTTADVPPRTLTWTPIVNPGNSSTTSPAEQPVLPVYTGATVTPVDGRIDTFPAVVEAGFDDFITVFPADSGLPPIYVMFRDRREDAGVATGMGQPVTGIWLGTASQGEGAPIPSQIADQLRGKEFKNFRDFREAFWKAVANDPELSKQFNPGSLAVMRDGSAAYVRESEQVGGRVKVEIHHISRIADGGGVYDIDNLTAVTPKRHIEIHSGGK
;
A
#
# COMPACT_ATOMS: atom_id res chain seq x y z
N MET A 1 11.08 10.67 3.32
CA MET A 1 10.29 11.89 3.59
C MET A 1 11.12 12.78 4.49
N SER A 2 11.83 13.75 3.92
CA SER A 2 12.55 14.80 4.65
C SER A 2 11.73 16.08 4.55
N SER A 3 11.47 16.73 5.69
CA SER A 3 10.72 17.98 5.81
C SER A 3 11.56 19.16 5.31
N THR A 4 11.55 19.41 3.99
CA THR A 4 12.46 20.40 3.37
C THR A 4 11.76 21.62 2.76
N TYR A 5 10.56 21.97 3.23
CA TYR A 5 9.81 23.14 2.72
C TYR A 5 9.52 24.14 3.85
N ASP A 6 10.58 24.74 4.40
CA ASP A 6 10.44 25.85 5.33
C ASP A 6 10.28 27.18 4.56
N TYR A 7 9.02 27.64 4.53
CA TYR A 7 8.56 29.05 4.46
C TYR A 7 8.22 29.69 3.09
N LEU A 8 6.91 29.99 2.89
CA LEU A 8 6.29 30.66 1.72
C LEU A 8 5.76 32.10 1.99
N GLY A 9 6.15 32.76 3.08
CA GLY A 9 5.57 34.05 3.52
C GLY A 9 4.51 33.89 4.64
N PRO A 10 3.73 34.92 5.02
CA PRO A 10 2.59 34.72 5.92
C PRO A 10 1.56 33.83 5.21
N TYR A 11 1.25 32.67 5.77
CA TYR A 11 0.22 31.76 5.27
C TYR A 11 -0.53 31.10 6.43
N LYS A 12 -1.80 30.76 6.22
CA LYS A 12 -2.57 29.89 7.09
C LYS A 12 -2.59 28.48 6.50
N LYS A 13 -2.14 27.49 7.25
CA LYS A 13 -2.22 26.08 6.84
C LYS A 13 -3.68 25.62 6.98
N THR A 14 -4.29 25.20 5.88
CA THR A 14 -5.70 24.76 5.82
C THR A 14 -5.85 23.25 5.61
N GLY A 15 -4.74 22.52 5.42
CA GLY A 15 -4.72 21.05 5.32
C GLY A 15 -3.30 20.46 5.30
N PRO A 16 -3.15 19.13 5.11
CA PRO A 16 -1.85 18.45 5.11
C PRO A 16 -0.85 19.02 4.09
N SER A 17 -1.34 19.51 2.94
CA SER A 17 -0.57 20.15 1.86
C SER A 17 -1.27 21.39 1.28
N SER A 18 -2.13 22.04 2.07
CA SER A 18 -2.93 23.20 1.63
C SER A 18 -2.59 24.44 2.48
N TYR A 19 -2.37 25.56 1.80
CA TYR A 19 -1.98 26.84 2.38
C TYR A 19 -2.83 27.96 1.77
N GLU A 20 -3.24 28.88 2.62
CA GLU A 20 -3.91 30.14 2.28
C GLU A 20 -2.90 31.28 2.48
N LEU A 21 -2.62 32.08 1.45
CA LEU A 21 -1.71 33.21 1.57
C LEU A 21 -2.30 34.24 2.53
N GLY A 22 -1.52 34.65 3.52
CA GLY A 22 -1.82 35.75 4.42
C GLY A 22 -1.31 37.07 3.85
N PRO A 23 -1.91 38.22 4.22
CA PRO A 23 -1.43 39.51 3.77
C PRO A 23 -0.06 39.84 4.38
N ILE A 24 0.91 40.21 3.53
CA ILE A 24 2.16 40.85 4.00
C ILE A 24 1.84 42.30 4.32
N SER A 25 1.59 42.64 5.60
CA SER A 25 1.28 44.03 5.96
C SER A 25 2.47 44.97 5.70
N ILE A 26 2.42 45.72 4.59
CA ILE A 26 3.23 46.93 4.44
C ILE A 26 2.40 48.06 5.03
N THR A 27 2.68 48.42 6.28
CA THR A 27 2.11 49.62 6.87
C THR A 27 2.73 50.82 6.16
N ALA A 28 2.14 51.26 5.04
CA ALA A 28 2.36 52.62 4.57
C ALA A 28 1.86 53.53 5.69
N LYS A 29 2.77 54.05 6.49
CA LYS A 29 2.44 54.99 7.56
C LYS A 29 1.75 56.16 6.88
N ALA A 30 0.43 56.28 7.08
CA ALA A 30 -0.35 57.37 6.51
C ALA A 30 0.34 58.69 6.86
N LEU A 31 0.80 59.42 5.85
CA LEU A 31 1.29 60.77 6.06
C LEU A 31 0.09 61.67 6.33
N SER A 32 -0.22 61.85 7.61
CA SER A 32 -0.78 63.12 8.08
C SER A 32 0.27 64.20 7.84
N GLY A 33 0.19 64.89 6.70
CA GLY A 33 0.99 66.08 6.42
C GLY A 33 2.00 65.92 5.28
N PHE A 34 1.54 65.72 4.05
CA PHE A 34 2.18 66.42 2.92
C PHE A 34 1.60 67.84 2.86
N SER A 35 1.79 68.64 3.93
CA SER A 35 1.62 70.08 3.80
C SER A 35 2.88 70.58 3.12
N GLY A 36 2.77 70.94 1.84
CA GLY A 36 3.70 71.92 1.29
C GLY A 36 3.73 73.07 2.27
N GLY A 37 4.91 73.36 2.84
CA GLY A 37 5.08 74.48 3.75
C GLY A 37 4.47 75.72 3.10
N GLY A 38 3.50 76.34 3.76
CA GLY A 38 2.89 77.57 3.31
C GLY A 38 3.98 78.62 3.13
N GLY A 39 4.31 78.92 1.89
CA GLY A 39 5.34 79.88 1.52
C GLY A 39 5.56 79.85 0.01
N TYR A 40 4.80 80.67 -0.71
CA TYR A 40 4.95 80.97 -2.15
C TYR A 40 4.54 79.88 -3.16
N SER A 41 3.29 79.41 -3.08
CA SER A 41 2.62 78.83 -4.26
C SER A 41 2.03 79.93 -5.13
N ASN A 42 2.84 80.45 -6.05
CA ASN A 42 2.37 81.09 -7.27
C ASN A 42 3.28 80.66 -8.43
N TRP A 43 3.20 79.38 -8.82
CA TRP A 43 3.95 78.84 -9.95
C TRP A 43 2.98 78.36 -11.03
N GLY A 44 2.30 79.35 -11.60
CA GLY A 44 1.79 79.27 -12.95
C GLY A 44 2.93 79.47 -13.94
N LEU A 45 2.86 78.73 -15.04
CA LEU A 45 3.58 78.98 -16.26
C LEU A 45 3.14 80.36 -16.80
N ASN A 46 3.78 81.47 -16.38
CA ASN A 46 3.84 82.76 -17.07
C ASN A 46 4.73 83.77 -16.29
N ASP A 47 5.60 84.45 -17.04
CA ASP A 47 6.46 85.59 -16.68
C ASP A 47 7.54 85.40 -15.60
N GLY A 48 8.79 85.25 -16.08
CA GLY A 48 9.97 85.42 -15.25
C GLY A 48 10.15 86.88 -14.77
N PRO A 49 10.86 87.12 -13.65
CA PRO A 49 11.17 88.48 -13.22
C PRO A 49 12.10 89.17 -14.24
N ARG A 50 11.83 90.45 -14.53
CA ARG A 50 12.70 91.29 -15.36
C ARG A 50 14.12 91.36 -14.76
N ARG A 51 15.14 91.29 -15.63
CA ARG A 51 16.55 91.54 -15.27
C ARG A 51 16.71 92.92 -14.63
N GLY A 52 17.45 92.98 -13.52
CA GLY A 52 18.07 94.18 -12.97
C GLY A 52 17.27 94.86 -11.84
N THR A 53 17.58 94.49 -10.60
CA THR A 53 17.67 95.38 -9.40
C THR A 53 17.97 94.51 -8.18
N SER A 54 19.24 94.48 -7.76
CA SER A 54 19.55 94.30 -6.34
C SER A 54 20.77 95.16 -6.00
N GLU A 55 20.52 96.20 -5.20
CA GLU A 55 21.51 96.69 -4.26
C GLU A 55 21.77 95.61 -3.21
N GLY A 56 23.02 95.49 -2.79
CA GLY A 56 23.53 94.30 -2.12
C GLY A 56 23.40 94.26 -0.59
N SER A 57 24.18 93.31 -0.08
CA SER A 57 24.55 93.01 1.30
C SER A 57 23.60 92.13 2.12
N GLY A 58 24.20 91.12 2.77
CA GLY A 58 23.56 90.20 3.69
C GLY A 58 23.81 88.76 3.28
N LYS A 59 24.54 88.01 4.12
CA LYS A 59 24.72 86.55 4.15
C LYS A 59 24.00 85.80 3.02
N LEU A 60 24.75 85.11 2.15
CA LEU A 60 24.21 84.17 1.16
C LEU A 60 23.12 83.32 1.83
N SER A 61 21.87 83.67 1.57
CA SER A 61 20.73 82.86 1.95
C SER A 61 20.83 81.57 1.13
N PRO A 62 20.59 80.38 1.70
CA PRO A 62 20.55 79.11 0.95
C PRO A 62 19.49 79.05 -0.17
N LEU A 63 18.82 80.18 -0.45
CA LEU A 63 17.77 80.38 -1.43
C LEU A 63 18.19 81.27 -2.62
N THR A 64 19.48 81.39 -2.94
CA THR A 64 19.88 81.97 -4.24
C THR A 64 19.62 80.92 -5.35
N PRO A 65 18.89 81.25 -6.43
CA PRO A 65 18.53 80.32 -7.51
C PRO A 65 19.71 79.51 -8.08
N TYR A 66 20.90 80.12 -8.12
CA TYR A 66 22.11 79.49 -8.65
C TYR A 66 22.61 78.27 -7.87
N ILE A 67 22.48 78.26 -6.54
CA ILE A 67 22.91 77.12 -5.70
C ILE A 67 21.94 75.95 -5.89
N TRP A 68 20.65 76.26 -6.08
CA TRP A 68 19.62 75.24 -6.32
C TRP A 68 19.78 74.55 -7.67
N ASP A 69 20.02 75.33 -8.72
CA ASP A 69 20.28 74.78 -10.05
C ASP A 69 21.49 73.85 -10.04
N ASP A 70 22.55 74.22 -9.33
CA ASP A 70 23.78 73.44 -9.20
C ASP A 70 23.56 72.13 -8.42
N LEU A 71 22.95 72.20 -7.23
CA LEU A 71 22.65 71.01 -6.41
C LEU A 71 21.71 70.01 -7.10
N MET A 72 20.71 70.52 -7.85
CA MET A 72 19.80 69.68 -8.60
C MET A 72 20.43 69.14 -9.89
N HIS A 73 21.35 69.89 -10.50
CA HIS A 73 22.13 69.40 -11.64
C HIS A 73 23.06 68.26 -11.24
N GLU A 74 23.77 68.38 -10.11
CA GLU A 74 24.59 67.30 -9.56
C GLU A 74 23.75 66.03 -9.30
N HIS A 75 22.57 66.18 -8.69
CA HIS A 75 21.66 65.06 -8.48
C HIS A 75 21.23 64.41 -9.82
N GLN A 76 20.89 65.20 -10.84
CA GLN A 76 20.51 64.68 -12.16
C GLN A 76 21.64 63.89 -12.82
N LEU A 77 22.89 64.37 -12.69
CA LEU A 77 24.07 63.65 -13.18
C LEU A 77 24.25 62.32 -12.45
N ASN A 78 24.13 62.30 -11.12
CA ASN A 78 24.20 61.07 -10.32
C ASN A 78 23.09 60.09 -10.70
N GLN A 79 21.85 60.57 -10.86
CA GLN A 79 20.74 59.75 -11.30
C GLN A 79 20.99 59.16 -12.69
N SER A 80 21.46 59.95 -13.65
CA SER A 80 21.80 59.47 -15.00
C SER A 80 22.87 58.39 -14.97
N SER A 81 23.87 58.52 -14.10
CA SER A 81 24.89 57.48 -13.92
C SER A 81 24.32 56.19 -13.37
N ILE A 82 23.35 56.27 -12.43
CA ILE A 82 22.66 55.09 -11.90
C ILE A 82 21.78 54.45 -13.00
N ASP A 83 21.09 55.27 -13.79
CA ASP A 83 20.23 54.80 -14.88
C ASP A 83 21.04 54.04 -15.94
N ASP A 84 22.21 54.56 -16.33
CA ASP A 84 23.10 53.90 -17.30
C ASP A 84 23.63 52.55 -16.78
N GLU A 85 24.00 52.48 -15.50
CA GLU A 85 24.43 51.25 -14.83
C GLU A 85 23.32 50.19 -14.87
N TYR A 86 22.11 50.54 -14.44
CA TYR A 86 20.98 49.62 -14.39
C TYR A 86 20.40 49.29 -15.76
N ALA A 87 20.48 50.18 -16.74
CA ALA A 87 20.14 49.87 -18.13
C ALA A 87 20.97 48.69 -18.65
N GLY A 88 22.28 48.68 -18.35
CA GLY A 88 23.16 47.55 -18.66
C GLY A 88 22.74 46.24 -17.97
N ILE A 89 22.30 46.32 -16.71
CA ILE A 89 21.80 45.17 -15.94
C ILE A 89 20.49 44.64 -16.52
N PHE A 90 19.51 45.51 -16.78
CA PHE A 90 18.20 45.11 -17.30
C PHE A 90 18.30 44.47 -18.69
N ASN A 91 19.16 45.00 -19.56
CA ASN A 91 19.40 44.42 -20.89
C ASN A 91 19.94 42.98 -20.84
N LYS A 92 20.57 42.58 -19.73
CA LYS A 92 21.16 41.25 -19.54
C LYS A 92 20.42 40.38 -18.52
N VAL A 93 19.32 40.86 -17.92
CA VAL A 93 18.66 40.19 -16.78
C VAL A 93 18.19 38.77 -17.14
N THR A 94 17.64 38.58 -18.34
CA THR A 94 17.18 37.26 -18.81
C THR A 94 18.35 36.29 -19.01
N GLU A 95 19.41 36.74 -19.69
CA GLU A 95 20.60 35.91 -19.96
C GLU A 95 21.32 35.52 -18.66
N THR A 96 21.51 36.49 -17.76
CA THR A 96 22.15 36.28 -16.46
C THR A 96 21.35 35.35 -15.56
N THR A 97 20.03 35.54 -15.50
CA THR A 97 19.12 34.66 -14.73
C THR A 97 19.16 33.22 -15.27
N ASN A 98 19.09 33.04 -16.60
CA ASN A 98 19.18 31.70 -17.21
C ASN A 98 20.52 31.03 -16.94
N ARG A 99 21.63 31.78 -16.99
CA ARG A 99 22.95 31.25 -16.64
C ARG A 99 23.05 30.85 -15.16
N GLU A 100 22.50 31.66 -14.26
CA GLU A 100 22.47 31.39 -12.81
C GLU A 100 21.73 30.09 -12.50
N ILE A 101 20.51 29.92 -13.03
CA ILE A 101 19.70 28.72 -12.76
C ILE A 101 20.30 27.46 -13.39
N GLU A 102 20.83 27.53 -14.61
CA GLU A 102 21.47 26.37 -15.24
C GLU A 102 22.74 25.94 -14.51
N LYS A 103 23.54 26.89 -14.04
CA LYS A 103 24.68 26.58 -13.17
C LYS A 103 24.22 25.93 -11.86
N ALA A 104 23.22 26.49 -11.18
CA ALA A 104 22.70 25.92 -9.94
C ALA A 104 22.17 24.49 -10.13
N LYS A 105 21.50 24.21 -11.26
CA LYS A 105 21.06 22.86 -11.62
C LYS A 105 22.25 21.92 -11.85
N GLN A 106 23.28 22.36 -12.58
CA GLN A 106 24.48 21.56 -12.83
C GLN A 106 25.21 21.22 -11.53
N ASP A 107 25.50 22.22 -10.69
CA ASP A 107 26.19 22.06 -9.41
C ASP A 107 25.42 21.09 -8.48
N ALA A 108 24.08 21.19 -8.44
CA ALA A 108 23.24 20.32 -7.62
C ALA A 108 23.18 18.85 -8.09
N LYS A 109 23.60 18.56 -9.33
CA LYS A 109 23.61 17.22 -9.93
C LYS A 109 25.02 16.63 -10.03
N GLU A 110 26.07 17.41 -9.78
CA GLU A 110 27.45 16.97 -9.90
C GLU A 110 27.75 15.79 -8.96
N GLY A 111 28.37 14.74 -9.49
CA GLY A 111 28.73 13.54 -8.72
C GLY A 111 27.58 12.59 -8.35
N HIS A 112 26.34 12.87 -8.74
CA HIS A 112 25.17 12.04 -8.39
C HIS A 112 24.65 11.25 -9.61
N GLN A 113 24.60 9.92 -9.52
CA GLN A 113 23.85 9.10 -10.47
C GLN A 113 22.36 9.14 -10.10
N LEU A 114 21.59 9.99 -10.79
CA LEU A 114 20.15 10.16 -10.59
C LEU A 114 19.37 9.51 -11.74
N SER A 115 18.20 8.94 -11.43
CA SER A 115 17.25 8.51 -12.46
C SER A 115 16.71 9.72 -13.24
N PRO A 116 16.18 9.55 -14.47
CA PRO A 116 15.59 10.65 -15.23
C PRO A 116 14.51 11.42 -14.46
N VAL A 117 13.66 10.71 -13.70
CA VAL A 117 12.64 11.31 -12.83
C VAL A 117 13.29 12.14 -11.72
N ALA A 118 14.30 11.57 -11.05
CA ALA A 118 15.00 12.26 -9.97
C ALA A 118 15.76 13.51 -10.46
N MET A 119 16.32 13.48 -11.68
CA MET A 119 16.97 14.64 -12.30
C MET A 119 15.99 15.79 -12.52
N VAL A 120 14.82 15.54 -13.12
CA VAL A 120 13.85 16.59 -13.40
C VAL A 120 13.24 17.14 -12.12
N LYS A 121 12.94 16.28 -11.14
CA LYS A 121 12.48 16.73 -9.82
C LYS A 121 13.53 17.59 -9.12
N LYS A 122 14.83 17.26 -9.28
CA LYS A 122 15.91 18.09 -8.74
C LYS A 122 15.95 19.46 -9.42
N ASP A 123 15.79 19.50 -10.74
CA ASP A 123 15.74 20.76 -11.49
C ASP A 123 14.52 21.64 -11.09
N GLN A 124 13.37 21.02 -10.80
CA GLN A 124 12.21 21.70 -10.22
C GLN A 124 12.51 22.25 -8.83
N GLU A 125 13.05 21.42 -7.93
CA GLU A 125 13.40 21.80 -6.55
C GLU A 125 14.36 23.00 -6.54
N ILE A 126 15.41 22.97 -7.38
CA ILE A 126 16.39 24.06 -7.47
C ILE A 126 15.75 25.34 -8.02
N THR A 127 14.89 25.24 -9.04
CA THR A 127 14.16 26.40 -9.56
C THR A 127 13.27 27.03 -8.48
N PHE A 128 12.52 26.23 -7.71
CA PHE A 128 11.71 26.74 -6.61
C PHE A 128 12.55 27.41 -5.52
N LYS A 129 13.66 26.78 -5.11
CA LYS A 129 14.59 27.36 -4.14
C LYS A 129 15.17 28.70 -4.61
N LEU A 130 15.52 28.81 -5.88
CA LEU A 130 16.06 30.05 -6.42
C LEU A 130 14.99 31.15 -6.44
N ILE A 131 13.76 30.85 -6.85
CA ILE A 131 12.63 31.80 -6.78
C ILE A 131 12.45 32.30 -5.33
N GLN A 132 12.39 31.38 -4.37
CA GLN A 132 12.24 31.73 -2.95
C GLN A 132 13.39 32.61 -2.43
N ALA A 133 14.62 32.31 -2.83
CA ALA A 133 15.78 33.12 -2.46
C ALA A 133 15.70 34.53 -3.04
N LYS A 134 15.32 34.67 -4.32
CA LYS A 134 15.14 35.99 -4.97
C LYS A 134 13.97 36.76 -4.39
N GLU A 135 12.90 36.09 -3.96
CA GLU A 135 11.82 36.74 -3.21
C GLU A 135 12.24 37.21 -1.82
N ALA A 136 13.04 36.44 -1.10
CA ALA A 136 13.60 36.88 0.18
C ALA A 136 14.50 38.11 -0.01
N GLU A 137 15.33 38.10 -1.06
CA GLU A 137 16.15 39.24 -1.46
C GLU A 137 15.26 40.45 -1.81
N TYR A 138 14.20 40.26 -2.60
CA TYR A 138 13.23 41.31 -2.94
C TYR A 138 12.65 41.94 -1.66
N ARG A 139 12.18 41.12 -0.73
CA ARG A 139 11.64 41.58 0.56
C ARG A 139 12.65 42.40 1.36
N SER A 140 13.93 42.00 1.36
CA SER A 140 14.99 42.72 2.06
C SER A 140 15.25 44.13 1.52
N LYS A 141 14.90 44.40 0.25
CA LYS A 141 15.11 45.70 -0.41
C LYS A 141 13.94 46.67 -0.26
N ILE A 142 12.77 46.19 0.20
CA ILE A 142 11.55 47.01 0.29
C ILE A 142 11.74 48.22 1.19
N GLU A 143 12.31 48.03 2.39
CA GLU A 143 12.49 49.11 3.36
C GLU A 143 13.42 50.21 2.81
N SER A 144 14.56 49.82 2.22
CA SER A 144 15.50 50.77 1.63
C SER A 144 14.89 51.51 0.44
N ALA A 145 14.13 50.82 -0.42
CA ALA A 145 13.44 51.45 -1.55
C ALA A 145 12.36 52.45 -1.14
N HIS A 146 11.76 52.29 0.04
CA HIS A 146 10.75 53.21 0.60
C HIS A 146 11.33 54.17 1.66
N SER A 147 12.64 54.23 1.81
CA SER A 147 13.29 55.03 2.86
C SER A 147 13.06 56.54 2.72
N LEU A 148 12.73 57.01 1.52
CA LEU A 148 12.34 58.41 1.28
C LEU A 148 10.86 58.63 1.61
N TYR A 149 10.60 58.99 2.88
CA TYR A 149 9.27 59.36 3.37
C TYR A 149 8.20 58.27 3.18
N GLY A 150 8.59 57.00 3.14
CA GLY A 150 7.70 55.86 2.90
C GLY A 150 7.28 55.70 1.43
N GLN A 151 7.96 56.35 0.50
CA GLN A 151 7.59 56.40 -0.92
C GLN A 151 8.62 55.68 -1.79
N ASN A 152 8.15 54.95 -2.81
CA ASN A 152 9.00 54.40 -3.85
C ASN A 152 9.38 55.52 -4.87
N PRO A 153 10.67 55.67 -5.23
CA PRO A 153 11.14 56.77 -6.07
C PRO A 153 10.74 56.71 -7.56
N PHE A 154 10.35 55.56 -8.15
CA PHE A 154 10.23 55.38 -9.62
C PHE A 154 9.56 56.52 -10.40
N PHE A 155 8.53 57.16 -9.87
CA PHE A 155 7.84 58.27 -10.54
C PHE A 155 7.81 59.58 -9.73
N LEU A 156 8.61 59.65 -8.67
CA LEU A 156 8.70 60.79 -7.77
C LEU A 156 10.14 61.32 -7.65
N MET A 157 11.03 60.94 -8.57
CA MET A 157 12.43 61.41 -8.61
C MET A 157 12.58 62.93 -8.80
N LYS A 158 11.51 63.66 -9.14
CA LYS A 158 11.52 65.13 -9.10
C LYS A 158 11.21 65.70 -7.72
N GLU A 159 10.37 65.01 -6.94
CA GLU A 159 9.78 65.54 -5.71
C GLU A 159 10.52 65.05 -4.45
N LEU A 160 10.81 63.74 -4.35
CA LEU A 160 11.44 63.16 -3.15
C LEU A 160 12.90 63.61 -3.00
N PRO A 161 13.75 63.59 -4.05
CA PRO A 161 15.11 64.08 -3.95
C PRO A 161 15.17 65.56 -3.60
N PHE A 162 14.34 66.37 -4.25
CA PHE A 162 14.24 67.80 -3.95
C PHE A 162 13.95 68.04 -2.47
N LYS A 163 12.91 67.39 -1.93
CA LYS A 163 12.57 67.49 -0.51
C LYS A 163 13.71 67.01 0.39
N LYS A 164 14.38 65.92 0.03
CA LYS A 164 15.48 65.36 0.85
C LYS A 164 16.71 66.26 0.87
N VAL A 165 17.06 66.91 -0.24
CA VAL A 165 18.12 67.92 -0.29
C VAL A 165 17.75 69.14 0.55
N MET A 166 16.50 69.62 0.46
CA MET A 166 15.99 70.70 1.33
C MET A 166 16.11 70.36 2.82
N ASP A 167 15.70 69.16 3.22
CA ASP A 167 15.83 68.69 4.61
C ASP A 167 17.30 68.58 5.03
N GLY A 168 18.21 68.17 4.14
CA GLY A 168 19.66 68.17 4.36
C GLY A 168 20.23 69.57 4.61
N MET A 169 19.79 70.57 3.82
CA MET A 169 20.20 71.97 3.99
C MET A 169 19.72 72.57 5.32
N ASN A 170 18.52 72.18 5.76
CA ASN A 170 17.90 72.69 6.97
C ASN A 170 18.46 72.06 8.27
N GLN A 171 19.32 71.04 8.16
CA GLN A 171 20.02 70.48 9.32
C GLN A 171 21.10 71.41 9.85
N THR A 172 21.47 71.24 11.12
CA THR A 172 22.56 71.99 11.76
C THR A 172 23.57 71.03 12.38
N PRO A 173 24.77 70.86 11.79
CA PRO A 173 25.22 71.47 10.52
C PRO A 173 24.47 70.91 9.29
N PRO A 174 24.43 71.63 8.15
CA PRO A 174 23.84 71.12 6.91
C PRO A 174 24.51 69.81 6.45
N ASP A 175 23.72 68.84 6.02
CA ASP A 175 24.18 67.52 5.57
C ASP A 175 23.62 67.16 4.19
N ILE A 176 24.25 67.73 3.16
CA ILE A 176 23.88 67.49 1.74
C ILE A 176 24.39 66.14 1.26
N LEU A 177 25.58 65.75 1.70
CA LEU A 177 26.15 64.46 1.31
C LEU A 177 25.30 63.30 1.85
N GLY A 178 24.81 63.39 3.09
CA GLY A 178 23.86 62.44 3.65
C GLY A 178 22.51 62.43 2.90
N ALA A 179 22.05 63.58 2.40
CA ALA A 179 20.87 63.65 1.55
C ALA A 179 21.07 62.92 0.22
N TYR A 180 22.17 63.15 -0.50
CA TYR A 180 22.49 62.43 -1.74
C TYR A 180 22.64 60.93 -1.52
N ASN A 181 23.37 60.51 -0.49
CA ASN A 181 23.52 59.10 -0.15
C ASN A 181 22.17 58.42 0.13
N ALA A 182 21.25 59.11 0.80
CA ALA A 182 19.91 58.59 1.06
C ALA A 182 19.07 58.47 -0.23
N ILE A 183 19.19 59.42 -1.15
CA ILE A 183 18.50 59.39 -2.43
C ILE A 183 19.02 58.24 -3.29
N ASP A 184 20.34 58.12 -3.43
CA ASP A 184 20.97 57.07 -4.22
C ASP A 184 20.66 55.69 -3.66
N LEU A 185 20.68 55.53 -2.33
CA LEU A 185 20.30 54.28 -1.66
C LEU A 185 18.86 53.87 -2.00
N ALA A 186 17.92 54.82 -1.89
CA ALA A 186 16.51 54.54 -2.18
C ALA A 186 16.28 54.20 -3.65
N TYR A 187 16.89 54.96 -4.57
CA TYR A 187 16.73 54.77 -6.00
C TYR A 187 17.36 53.47 -6.50
N ARG A 188 18.60 53.17 -6.09
CA ARG A 188 19.25 51.89 -6.37
C ARG A 188 18.47 50.71 -5.80
N SER A 189 17.92 50.85 -4.59
CA SER A 189 17.07 49.80 -4.00
C SER A 189 15.77 49.58 -4.79
N ALA A 190 15.15 50.63 -5.32
CA ALA A 190 13.97 50.52 -6.18
C ALA A 190 14.29 49.83 -7.51
N LEU A 191 15.41 50.20 -8.15
CA LEU A 191 15.90 49.54 -9.36
C LEU A 191 16.24 48.07 -9.12
N GLU A 192 16.75 47.75 -7.92
CA GLU A 192 17.00 46.37 -7.50
C GLU A 192 15.71 45.56 -7.32
N LEU A 193 14.64 46.17 -6.77
CA LEU A 193 13.31 45.54 -6.76
C LEU A 193 12.83 45.22 -8.18
N LYS A 194 13.04 46.14 -9.14
CA LYS A 194 12.69 45.89 -10.55
C LYS A 194 13.52 44.74 -11.13
N ARG A 195 14.83 44.72 -10.88
CA ARG A 195 15.72 43.63 -11.32
C ARG A 195 15.23 42.28 -10.80
N LEU A 196 14.95 42.19 -9.50
CA LEU A 196 14.49 40.98 -8.83
C LEU A 196 13.10 40.53 -9.30
N SER A 197 12.18 41.47 -9.54
CA SER A 197 10.88 41.17 -10.17
C SER A 197 11.04 40.53 -11.54
N LEU A 198 11.91 41.11 -12.40
CA LEU A 198 12.16 40.58 -13.75
C LEU A 198 12.87 39.22 -13.70
N THR A 199 13.81 39.02 -12.78
CA THR A 199 14.44 37.71 -12.53
C THR A 199 13.39 36.67 -12.16
N ASN A 200 12.46 36.97 -11.25
CA ASN A 200 11.38 36.05 -10.89
C ASN A 200 10.43 35.76 -12.06
N ASP A 201 10.14 36.73 -12.92
CA ASP A 201 9.36 36.52 -14.14
C ASP A 201 10.04 35.54 -15.11
N VAL A 202 11.37 35.60 -15.22
CA VAL A 202 12.15 34.67 -16.06
C VAL A 202 12.15 33.27 -15.45
N LEU A 203 12.35 33.14 -14.15
CA LEU A 203 12.36 31.84 -13.46
C LEU A 203 10.98 31.17 -13.50
N ALA A 204 9.90 31.91 -13.24
CA ALA A 204 8.54 31.39 -13.25
C ALA A 204 8.11 30.84 -14.63
N LYS A 205 8.64 31.40 -15.73
CA LYS A 205 8.38 30.90 -17.09
C LYS A 205 8.96 29.49 -17.33
N GLN A 206 9.93 29.03 -16.54
CA GLN A 206 10.49 27.68 -16.66
C GLN A 206 9.62 26.59 -16.01
N LEU A 207 8.74 26.95 -15.07
CA LEU A 207 8.00 26.00 -14.24
C LEU A 207 7.10 25.08 -15.07
N GLU A 208 6.43 25.63 -16.09
CA GLU A 208 5.57 24.85 -16.99
C GLU A 208 6.35 23.78 -17.76
N ASP A 209 7.50 24.14 -18.32
CA ASP A 209 8.35 23.21 -19.08
C ASP A 209 8.93 22.12 -18.18
N LEU A 210 9.35 22.48 -16.97
CA LEU A 210 9.84 21.52 -15.97
C LEU A 210 8.74 20.54 -15.55
N ALA A 211 7.51 21.01 -15.34
CA ALA A 211 6.39 20.14 -15.03
C ALA A 211 6.05 19.18 -16.18
N LYS A 212 6.12 19.63 -17.44
CA LYS A 212 5.95 18.76 -18.61
C LYS A 212 7.05 17.70 -18.67
N LYS A 213 8.30 18.08 -18.45
CA LYS A 213 9.43 17.15 -18.38
C LYS A 213 9.28 16.13 -17.24
N SER A 214 8.76 16.54 -16.08
CA SER A 214 8.53 15.63 -14.95
C SER A 214 7.48 14.59 -15.33
N SER A 215 6.35 15.04 -15.89
CA SER A 215 5.29 14.14 -16.33
C SER A 215 5.76 13.12 -17.37
N LEU A 216 6.57 13.55 -18.34
CA LEU A 216 7.16 12.68 -19.37
C LEU A 216 8.16 11.68 -18.78
N ALA A 217 9.03 12.12 -17.86
CA ALA A 217 9.99 11.25 -17.19
C ALA A 217 9.28 10.19 -16.33
N GLU A 218 8.22 10.58 -15.63
CA GLU A 218 7.40 9.68 -14.82
C GLU A 218 6.69 8.63 -15.69
N LEU A 219 6.10 9.03 -16.82
CA LEU A 219 5.51 8.11 -17.80
C LEU A 219 6.55 7.12 -18.35
N GLY A 220 7.76 7.60 -18.67
CA GLY A 220 8.85 6.76 -19.17
C GLY A 220 9.39 5.76 -18.14
N SER A 221 9.17 6.00 -16.85
CA SER A 221 9.65 5.13 -15.77
C SER A 221 8.79 3.88 -15.52
N GLN A 222 7.61 3.79 -16.14
CA GLN A 222 6.62 2.71 -15.92
C GLN A 222 6.39 2.43 -14.41
N PRO A 223 5.85 3.41 -13.65
CA PRO A 223 5.78 3.33 -12.21
C PRO A 223 4.86 2.20 -11.75
N ASP A 224 5.26 1.52 -10.68
CA ASP A 224 4.33 0.68 -9.92
C ASP A 224 3.22 1.53 -9.27
N GLN A 225 2.22 0.86 -8.71
CA GLN A 225 1.04 1.51 -8.13
C GLN A 225 1.37 2.46 -6.97
N GLY A 226 2.37 2.12 -6.15
CA GLY A 226 2.82 2.95 -5.02
C GLY A 226 3.54 4.21 -5.50
N SER A 227 4.42 4.04 -6.47
CA SER A 227 5.18 5.12 -7.13
C SER A 227 4.24 6.07 -7.86
N LEU A 228 3.25 5.56 -8.59
CA LEU A 228 2.23 6.37 -9.27
C LEU A 228 1.46 7.24 -8.27
N THR A 229 1.02 6.67 -7.14
CA THR A 229 0.32 7.43 -6.09
C THR A 229 1.19 8.56 -5.54
N SER A 230 2.48 8.29 -5.32
CA SER A 230 3.43 9.30 -4.85
C SER A 230 3.67 10.42 -5.87
N PHE A 231 3.76 10.07 -7.16
CA PHE A 231 3.95 11.04 -8.25
C PHE A 231 2.74 11.96 -8.39
N LEU A 232 1.52 11.41 -8.33
CA LEU A 232 0.30 12.20 -8.42
C LEU A 232 0.16 13.16 -7.24
N ALA A 233 0.50 12.73 -6.02
CA ALA A 233 0.51 13.61 -4.85
C ALA A 233 1.55 14.74 -4.99
N ASP A 234 2.74 14.44 -5.51
CA ASP A 234 3.81 15.40 -5.74
C ASP A 234 3.45 16.42 -6.83
N ARG A 235 2.78 15.98 -7.91
CA ARG A 235 2.23 16.88 -8.94
C ARG A 235 1.24 17.90 -8.35
N LEU A 236 0.32 17.46 -7.50
CA LEU A 236 -0.64 18.35 -6.85
C LEU A 236 0.04 19.33 -5.88
N SER A 237 1.04 18.87 -5.14
CA SER A 237 1.87 19.74 -4.29
C SER A 237 2.61 20.80 -5.12
N THR A 238 3.18 20.40 -6.26
CA THR A 238 3.88 21.29 -7.18
C THR A 238 2.93 22.35 -7.75
N VAL A 239 1.72 21.95 -8.15
CA VAL A 239 0.68 22.88 -8.61
C VAL A 239 0.37 23.95 -7.56
N ASN A 240 0.27 23.57 -6.27
CA ASN A 240 0.04 24.55 -5.20
C ASN A 240 1.19 25.54 -5.04
N LEU A 241 2.44 25.07 -5.12
CA LEU A 241 3.61 25.95 -5.06
C LEU A 241 3.64 26.93 -6.23
N GLU A 242 3.36 26.45 -7.45
CA GLU A 242 3.29 27.31 -8.63
C GLU A 242 2.17 28.35 -8.53
N LYS A 243 0.99 27.97 -8.01
CA LYS A 243 -0.11 28.91 -7.72
C LYS A 243 0.36 30.07 -6.83
N ASP A 244 1.04 29.74 -5.73
CA ASP A 244 1.52 30.75 -4.77
C ASP A 244 2.57 31.68 -5.40
N ILE A 245 3.51 31.13 -6.18
CA ILE A 245 4.51 31.91 -6.93
C ILE A 245 3.84 32.88 -7.92
N HIS A 246 2.84 32.41 -8.66
CA HIS A 246 2.12 33.26 -9.60
C HIS A 246 1.36 34.39 -8.90
N LEU A 247 0.79 34.15 -7.71
CA LEU A 247 0.17 35.21 -6.91
C LEU A 247 1.21 36.19 -6.36
N GLN A 248 2.35 35.71 -5.88
CA GLN A 248 3.42 36.53 -5.30
C GLN A 248 4.06 37.49 -6.33
N ARG A 249 4.00 37.14 -7.62
CA ARG A 249 4.45 38.01 -8.73
C ARG A 249 3.53 39.21 -8.97
N LEU A 250 2.28 39.18 -8.55
CA LEU A 250 1.39 40.34 -8.65
C LEU A 250 1.84 41.46 -7.69
N PRO A 251 1.56 42.73 -8.02
CA PRO A 251 1.58 43.84 -7.07
C PRO A 251 0.87 43.53 -5.76
N PHE A 252 1.43 43.99 -4.64
CA PHE A 252 0.91 43.69 -3.30
C PHE A 252 -0.58 44.02 -3.13
N PHE A 253 -1.00 45.18 -3.65
CA PHE A 253 -2.40 45.60 -3.56
C PHE A 253 -3.38 44.73 -4.34
N LEU A 254 -2.91 44.00 -5.36
CA LEU A 254 -3.74 43.03 -6.09
C LEU A 254 -3.81 41.71 -5.34
N GLN A 255 -2.70 41.28 -4.71
CA GLN A 255 -2.70 40.10 -3.85
C GLN A 255 -3.73 40.24 -2.73
N GLU A 256 -3.73 41.38 -2.03
CA GLU A 256 -4.69 41.67 -0.96
C GLU A 256 -6.15 41.67 -1.47
N LYS A 257 -6.40 42.34 -2.62
CA LYS A 257 -7.73 42.41 -3.24
C LYS A 257 -8.23 41.03 -3.66
N ILE A 258 -7.37 40.20 -4.24
CA ILE A 258 -7.70 38.83 -4.66
C ILE A 258 -8.01 37.95 -3.45
N VAL A 259 -7.12 37.91 -2.44
CA VAL A 259 -7.32 37.07 -1.25
C VAL A 259 -8.60 37.47 -0.52
N THR A 260 -8.87 38.77 -0.38
CA THR A 260 -10.09 39.27 0.26
C THR A 260 -11.35 38.92 -0.53
N ALA A 261 -11.31 39.01 -1.87
CA ALA A 261 -12.45 38.74 -2.73
C ALA A 261 -12.73 37.23 -2.92
N THR A 262 -11.69 36.40 -2.93
CA THR A 262 -11.83 34.94 -3.02
C THR A 262 -12.39 34.33 -1.73
N GLY A 263 -12.01 34.88 -0.57
CA GLY A 263 -12.45 34.37 0.74
C GLY A 263 -11.78 33.04 1.10
N SER A 264 -12.32 32.37 2.13
CA SER A 264 -11.72 31.13 2.64
C SER A 264 -11.91 29.95 1.68
N ALA A 265 -10.83 29.24 1.40
CA ALA A 265 -10.82 28.01 0.60
C ALA A 265 -10.80 26.74 1.48
N GLU A 266 -11.28 26.80 2.71
CA GLU A 266 -11.28 25.66 3.63
C GLU A 266 -12.14 24.50 3.08
N GLY A 267 -11.54 23.31 2.99
CA GLY A 267 -12.20 22.11 2.46
C GLY A 267 -12.25 22.00 0.93
N PHE A 268 -11.72 22.97 0.18
CA PHE A 268 -11.68 22.89 -1.28
C PHE A 268 -10.61 21.90 -1.76
N THR A 269 -10.87 21.20 -2.88
CA THR A 269 -9.84 20.49 -3.63
C THR A 269 -8.87 21.46 -4.30
N HIS A 270 -7.75 20.94 -4.84
CA HIS A 270 -6.74 21.78 -5.50
C HIS A 270 -7.35 22.49 -6.71
N VAL A 271 -8.13 21.75 -7.50
CA VAL A 271 -8.87 22.28 -8.65
C VAL A 271 -9.89 23.32 -8.22
N GLN A 272 -10.70 23.06 -7.20
CA GLN A 272 -11.73 24.00 -6.71
C GLN A 272 -11.12 25.32 -6.24
N SER A 273 -10.01 25.25 -5.49
CA SER A 273 -9.27 26.44 -5.05
C SER A 273 -8.80 27.27 -6.25
N LEU A 274 -8.10 26.64 -7.21
CA LEU A 274 -7.60 27.33 -8.41
C LEU A 274 -8.73 27.96 -9.25
N VAL A 275 -9.84 27.26 -9.43
CA VAL A 275 -11.01 27.76 -10.18
C VAL A 275 -11.61 28.99 -9.50
N SER A 276 -11.71 28.98 -8.16
CA SER A 276 -12.24 30.12 -7.39
C SER A 276 -11.36 31.36 -7.49
N TYR A 277 -10.04 31.20 -7.32
CA TYR A 277 -9.09 32.30 -7.53
C TYR A 277 -9.14 32.82 -8.98
N LYS A 278 -9.17 31.92 -9.96
CA LYS A 278 -9.24 32.31 -11.38
C LYS A 278 -10.51 33.11 -11.68
N ALA A 279 -11.67 32.66 -11.21
CA ALA A 279 -12.93 33.38 -11.39
C ALA A 279 -12.91 34.78 -10.75
N THR A 280 -12.31 34.89 -9.56
CA THR A 280 -12.10 36.18 -8.89
C THR A 280 -11.24 37.12 -9.75
N ILE A 281 -10.13 36.61 -10.29
CA ILE A 281 -9.21 37.36 -11.15
C ILE A 281 -9.90 37.77 -12.47
N ASP A 282 -10.67 36.88 -13.10
CA ASP A 282 -11.38 37.19 -14.35
C ASP A 282 -12.45 38.30 -14.16
N ASN A 283 -13.15 38.30 -13.02
CA ASN A 283 -14.07 39.37 -12.66
C ASN A 283 -13.32 40.70 -12.48
N MET A 284 -12.18 40.67 -11.75
CA MET A 284 -11.34 41.85 -11.59
C MET A 284 -10.79 42.37 -12.92
N ILE A 285 -10.41 41.49 -13.85
CA ILE A 285 -10.00 41.90 -15.21
C ILE A 285 -11.13 42.66 -15.89
N THR A 286 -12.36 42.15 -15.82
CA THR A 286 -13.53 42.80 -16.43
C THR A 286 -13.78 44.19 -15.83
N ASP A 287 -13.72 44.31 -14.50
CA ASP A 287 -13.90 45.58 -13.79
C ASP A 287 -12.81 46.59 -14.18
N GLU A 288 -11.54 46.21 -14.10
CA GLU A 288 -10.40 47.09 -14.39
C GLU A 288 -10.37 47.49 -15.88
N GLN A 289 -10.80 46.60 -16.78
CA GLN A 289 -10.88 46.88 -18.21
C GLN A 289 -11.98 47.88 -18.55
N SER A 290 -13.09 47.88 -17.81
CA SER A 290 -14.14 48.90 -17.91
C SER A 290 -13.71 50.27 -17.36
N ALA A 291 -12.73 50.30 -16.46
CA ALA A 291 -12.20 51.51 -15.85
C ALA A 291 -11.10 52.20 -16.69
N ILE A 292 -10.68 51.60 -17.80
CA ILE A 292 -9.71 52.22 -18.73
C ILE A 292 -10.37 53.42 -19.42
N GLY A 293 -10.02 54.62 -18.94
CA GLY A 293 -10.50 55.89 -19.49
C GLY A 293 -9.66 56.42 -20.65
N SER A 294 -10.23 57.35 -21.42
CA SER A 294 -9.47 58.16 -22.38
C SER A 294 -8.61 59.21 -21.68
N TYR A 295 -7.53 59.61 -22.34
CA TYR A 295 -6.63 60.65 -21.85
C TYR A 295 -6.23 61.60 -23.00
N ALA A 296 -5.92 62.85 -22.67
CA ALA A 296 -5.60 63.88 -23.67
C ALA A 296 -4.15 63.83 -24.15
N ALA A 297 -3.20 63.48 -23.26
CA ALA A 297 -1.78 63.40 -23.59
C ALA A 297 -1.10 62.32 -22.74
N ALA A 298 -0.22 61.54 -23.36
CA ALA A 298 0.59 60.54 -22.67
C ALA A 298 1.80 61.19 -21.97
N ASN A 299 2.20 60.63 -20.83
CA ASN A 299 3.47 60.96 -20.18
C ASN A 299 4.61 60.19 -20.88
N PRO A 300 5.56 60.85 -21.55
CA PRO A 300 6.63 60.16 -22.27
C PRO A 300 7.63 59.42 -21.36
N ASN A 301 7.65 59.73 -20.06
CA ASN A 301 8.60 59.14 -19.11
C ASN A 301 8.03 57.94 -18.35
N ILE A 302 6.74 57.63 -18.51
CA ILE A 302 6.09 56.50 -17.84
C ILE A 302 5.30 55.76 -18.91
N SER A 303 5.78 54.60 -19.32
CA SER A 303 5.16 53.81 -20.38
C SER A 303 5.11 52.33 -20.03
N SER A 304 4.10 51.63 -20.53
CA SER A 304 4.02 50.17 -20.49
C SER A 304 5.18 49.50 -21.24
N PRO A 305 5.60 48.27 -20.87
CA PRO A 305 5.11 47.48 -19.73
C PRO A 305 5.80 47.86 -18.42
N LEU A 306 5.05 47.85 -17.31
CA LEU A 306 5.56 48.14 -15.97
C LEU A 306 5.83 46.85 -15.18
N SER A 307 7.00 46.79 -14.53
CA SER A 307 7.31 45.72 -13.56
C SER A 307 6.42 45.84 -12.31
N LYS A 308 6.41 44.80 -11.45
CA LYS A 308 5.68 44.80 -10.18
C LYS A 308 5.90 46.08 -9.34
N PRO A 309 7.13 46.47 -8.98
CA PRO A 309 7.36 47.66 -8.15
C PRO A 309 7.05 48.98 -8.87
N GLU A 310 7.14 49.02 -10.20
CA GLU A 310 6.73 50.20 -10.97
C GLU A 310 5.20 50.35 -10.96
N LEU A 311 4.43 49.27 -11.11
CA LEU A 311 2.97 49.36 -11.03
C LEU A 311 2.49 49.76 -9.62
N GLU A 312 3.16 49.29 -8.57
CA GLU A 312 2.93 49.74 -7.19
C GLU A 312 3.24 51.25 -7.03
N ALA A 313 4.36 51.72 -7.61
CA ALA A 313 4.70 53.14 -7.61
C ALA A 313 3.70 53.99 -8.42
N LEU A 314 3.16 53.47 -9.53
CA LEU A 314 2.14 54.17 -10.32
C LEU A 314 0.83 54.30 -9.54
N LYS A 315 0.39 53.23 -8.86
CA LYS A 315 -0.78 53.28 -7.98
C LYS A 315 -0.63 54.36 -6.91
N ASN A 316 0.55 54.43 -6.30
CA ASN A 316 0.85 55.43 -5.30
C ASN A 316 0.86 56.85 -5.89
N LEU A 317 1.48 57.06 -7.06
CA LEU A 317 1.45 58.34 -7.77
C LEU A 317 0.03 58.82 -8.04
N VAL A 318 -0.83 57.95 -8.59
CA VAL A 318 -2.24 58.25 -8.85
C VAL A 318 -2.96 58.65 -7.56
N GLY A 319 -2.71 57.93 -6.46
CA GLY A 319 -3.24 58.26 -5.14
C GLY A 319 -2.78 59.63 -4.62
N LEU A 320 -1.51 59.97 -4.80
CA LEU A 320 -0.96 61.27 -4.40
C LEU A 320 -1.53 62.41 -5.25
N GLN A 321 -1.65 62.24 -6.58
CA GLN A 321 -2.25 63.25 -7.47
C GLN A 321 -3.74 63.49 -7.16
N ALA A 322 -4.44 62.48 -6.64
CA ALA A 322 -5.84 62.60 -6.25
C ALA A 322 -6.03 63.28 -4.89
N ASN A 323 -5.15 63.01 -3.92
CA ASN A 323 -5.39 63.33 -2.51
C ASN A 323 -4.44 64.38 -1.90
N THR A 324 -3.46 64.87 -2.67
CA THR A 324 -2.48 65.86 -2.20
C THR A 324 -2.34 67.02 -3.18
N ASN A 325 -1.46 67.98 -2.86
CA ASN A 325 -1.15 69.11 -3.75
C ASN A 325 -0.14 68.75 -4.86
N LEU A 326 0.12 67.46 -5.09
CA LEU A 326 0.97 67.01 -6.19
C LEU A 326 0.35 67.38 -7.54
N GLY A 327 1.19 67.79 -8.51
CA GLY A 327 0.72 68.28 -9.81
C GLY A 327 -0.14 67.26 -10.57
N LYS A 328 -1.23 67.74 -11.18
CA LYS A 328 -2.23 66.92 -11.90
C LYS A 328 -1.91 66.68 -13.39
N ARG A 329 -0.71 67.07 -13.84
CA ARG A 329 -0.30 66.85 -15.24
C ARG A 329 -0.28 65.34 -15.52
N TRP A 330 -0.90 64.94 -16.63
CA TRP A 330 -1.05 63.55 -17.08
C TRP A 330 -1.80 62.63 -16.11
N GLN A 331 -2.59 63.17 -15.17
CA GLN A 331 -3.32 62.36 -14.20
C GLN A 331 -4.29 61.38 -14.87
N ASP A 332 -4.99 61.82 -15.91
CA ASP A 332 -5.87 61.00 -16.75
C ASP A 332 -5.11 59.83 -17.41
N TYR A 333 -3.93 60.10 -17.96
CA TYR A 333 -3.05 59.08 -18.52
C TYR A 333 -2.55 58.09 -17.46
N HIS A 334 -2.08 58.56 -16.30
CA HIS A 334 -1.59 57.68 -15.23
C HIS A 334 -2.68 56.75 -14.70
N VAL A 335 -3.92 57.23 -14.55
CA VAL A 335 -5.08 56.41 -14.17
C VAL A 335 -5.37 55.36 -15.25
N SER A 336 -5.43 55.76 -16.52
CA SER A 336 -5.66 54.84 -17.63
C SER A 336 -4.57 53.77 -17.75
N LEU A 337 -3.29 54.16 -17.60
CA LEU A 337 -2.15 53.25 -17.59
C LEU A 337 -2.16 52.30 -16.40
N LEU A 338 -2.56 52.77 -15.21
CA LEU A 338 -2.69 51.93 -14.01
C LEU A 338 -3.69 50.79 -14.24
N HIS A 339 -4.87 51.10 -14.80
CA HIS A 339 -5.88 50.09 -15.11
C HIS A 339 -5.41 49.13 -16.21
N SER A 340 -4.81 49.63 -17.30
CA SER A 340 -4.36 48.76 -18.40
C SER A 340 -3.21 47.84 -18.00
N GLU A 341 -2.23 48.30 -17.21
CA GLU A 341 -1.17 47.45 -16.68
C GLU A 341 -1.69 46.48 -15.60
N THR A 342 -2.67 46.88 -14.79
CA THR A 342 -3.35 45.97 -13.86
C THR A 342 -4.01 44.83 -14.63
N VAL A 343 -4.73 45.12 -15.72
CA VAL A 343 -5.31 44.09 -16.60
C VAL A 343 -4.24 43.17 -17.15
N ARG A 344 -3.09 43.69 -17.60
CA ARG A 344 -1.97 42.87 -18.12
C ARG A 344 -1.45 41.88 -17.07
N HIS A 345 -1.13 42.36 -15.86
CA HIS A 345 -0.64 41.51 -14.76
C HIS A 345 -1.65 40.43 -14.34
N LEU A 346 -2.93 40.80 -14.24
CA LEU A 346 -4.01 39.85 -13.94
C LEU A 346 -4.19 38.83 -15.07
N THR A 347 -4.10 39.26 -16.33
CA THR A 347 -4.23 38.39 -17.53
C THR A 347 -3.11 37.35 -17.59
N GLU A 348 -1.87 37.74 -17.29
CA GLU A 348 -0.75 36.80 -17.20
C GLU A 348 -0.97 35.75 -16.10
N THR A 349 -1.53 36.18 -14.96
CA THR A 349 -1.82 35.30 -13.82
C THR A 349 -2.98 34.34 -14.12
N THR A 350 -4.10 34.81 -14.67
CA THR A 350 -5.24 33.93 -15.05
C THR A 350 -4.85 32.92 -16.11
N SER A 351 -3.96 33.29 -17.05
CA SER A 351 -3.43 32.36 -18.06
C SER A 351 -2.62 31.23 -17.41
N ALA A 352 -1.75 31.55 -16.45
CA ALA A 352 -1.01 30.56 -15.68
C ALA A 352 -1.94 29.65 -14.85
N PHE A 353 -2.98 30.23 -14.23
CA PHE A 353 -3.97 29.48 -13.46
C PHE A 353 -4.77 28.52 -14.33
N GLY A 354 -5.14 28.90 -15.55
CA GLY A 354 -5.76 27.99 -16.51
C GLY A 354 -4.92 26.73 -16.77
N LYS A 355 -3.61 26.89 -16.95
CA LYS A 355 -2.68 25.77 -17.14
C LYS A 355 -2.48 24.93 -15.88
N LEU A 356 -2.51 25.55 -14.70
CA LEU A 356 -2.48 24.86 -13.41
C LEU A 356 -3.73 24.02 -13.19
N ILE A 357 -4.92 24.54 -13.52
CA ILE A 357 -6.20 23.83 -13.43
C ILE A 357 -6.18 22.56 -14.28
N THR A 358 -5.74 22.65 -15.54
CA THR A 358 -5.63 21.48 -16.42
C THR A 358 -4.75 20.39 -15.79
N ARG A 359 -3.55 20.75 -15.31
CA ARG A 359 -2.62 19.80 -14.68
C ARG A 359 -3.17 19.21 -13.38
N ALA A 360 -3.83 20.02 -12.55
CA ALA A 360 -4.45 19.58 -11.32
C ALA A 360 -5.59 18.58 -11.59
N GLN A 361 -6.42 18.86 -12.59
CA GLN A 361 -7.53 18.01 -12.98
C GLN A 361 -7.05 16.67 -13.56
N GLU A 362 -5.99 16.68 -14.38
CA GLU A 362 -5.35 15.45 -14.84
C GLU A 362 -4.81 14.61 -13.68
N ALA A 363 -4.17 15.24 -12.69
CA ALA A 363 -3.63 14.53 -11.53
C ALA A 363 -4.74 13.97 -10.62
N GLU A 364 -5.80 14.74 -10.32
CA GLU A 364 -6.94 14.28 -9.51
C GLU A 364 -7.71 13.15 -10.21
N THR A 365 -7.91 13.22 -11.54
CA THR A 365 -8.60 12.16 -12.30
C THR A 365 -7.80 10.86 -12.33
N LEU A 366 -6.48 10.92 -12.58
CA LEU A 366 -5.60 9.76 -12.50
C LEU A 366 -5.55 9.17 -11.08
N GLN A 367 -5.60 10.01 -10.04
CA GLN A 367 -5.61 9.54 -8.66
C GLN A 367 -6.92 8.82 -8.33
N ALA A 368 -8.07 9.32 -8.80
CA ALA A 368 -9.35 8.65 -8.64
C ALA A 368 -9.40 7.31 -9.38
N GLN A 369 -8.85 7.25 -10.61
CA GLN A 369 -8.74 6.01 -11.39
C GLN A 369 -7.83 4.98 -10.70
N ALA A 370 -6.67 5.42 -10.18
CA ALA A 370 -5.75 4.55 -9.45
C ALA A 370 -6.40 3.98 -8.18
N ARG A 371 -7.15 4.79 -7.42
CA ARG A 371 -7.90 4.34 -6.24
C ARG A 371 -8.96 3.30 -6.61
N LEU A 372 -9.74 3.55 -7.67
CA LEU A 372 -10.76 2.61 -8.13
C LEU A 372 -10.16 1.29 -8.61
N ALA A 373 -9.00 1.33 -9.28
CA ALA A 373 -8.30 0.12 -9.70
C ALA A 373 -7.83 -0.73 -8.51
N VAL A 374 -7.30 -0.10 -7.45
CA VAL A 374 -6.92 -0.78 -6.20
C VAL A 374 -8.15 -1.42 -5.54
N GLU A 375 -9.25 -0.68 -5.43
CA GLU A 375 -10.48 -1.19 -4.82
C GLU A 375 -11.07 -2.36 -5.62
N THR A 376 -11.04 -2.27 -6.96
CA THR A 376 -11.55 -3.32 -7.85
C THR A 376 -10.70 -4.59 -7.75
N GLU A 377 -9.38 -4.45 -7.72
CA GLU A 377 -8.48 -5.60 -7.57
C GLU A 377 -8.60 -6.22 -6.17
N ALA A 378 -8.72 -5.41 -5.12
CA ALA A 378 -8.95 -5.91 -3.76
C ALA A 378 -10.27 -6.69 -3.66
N LYS A 379 -11.34 -6.20 -4.31
CA LYS A 379 -12.61 -6.93 -4.41
C LYS A 379 -12.46 -8.24 -5.18
N ARG A 380 -11.77 -8.23 -6.33
CA ARG A 380 -11.51 -9.45 -7.12
C ARG A 380 -10.76 -10.51 -6.31
N VAL A 381 -9.72 -10.11 -5.57
CA VAL A 381 -8.96 -11.01 -4.71
C VAL A 381 -9.81 -11.54 -3.56
N ALA A 382 -10.62 -10.69 -2.92
CA ALA A 382 -11.53 -11.12 -1.87
C ALA A 382 -12.61 -12.09 -2.38
N ASP A 383 -13.22 -11.81 -3.53
CA ASP A 383 -14.22 -12.66 -4.16
C ASP A 383 -13.64 -14.02 -4.56
N GLU A 384 -12.41 -14.04 -5.10
CA GLU A 384 -11.73 -15.30 -5.42
C GLU A 384 -11.38 -16.10 -4.15
N GLN A 385 -10.96 -15.43 -3.07
CA GLN A 385 -10.74 -16.08 -1.77
C GLN A 385 -12.03 -16.69 -1.21
N ILE A 386 -13.16 -15.98 -1.32
CA ILE A 386 -14.47 -16.49 -0.91
C ILE A 386 -14.85 -17.71 -1.76
N ARG A 387 -14.66 -17.64 -3.09
CA ARG A 387 -14.95 -18.74 -4.02
C ARG A 387 -14.12 -19.98 -3.70
N VAL A 388 -12.82 -19.83 -3.46
CA VAL A 388 -11.92 -20.93 -3.09
C VAL A 388 -12.31 -21.52 -1.75
N ALA A 389 -12.59 -20.68 -0.73
CA ALA A 389 -13.03 -21.14 0.57
C ALA A 389 -14.36 -21.91 0.50
N GLU A 390 -15.31 -21.44 -0.32
CA GLU A 390 -16.58 -22.13 -0.54
C GLU A 390 -16.39 -23.47 -1.27
N ALA A 391 -15.54 -23.52 -2.30
CA ALA A 391 -15.21 -24.76 -3.00
C ALA A 391 -14.61 -25.80 -2.05
N ILE A 392 -13.67 -25.39 -1.18
CA ILE A 392 -13.09 -26.26 -0.13
C ILE A 392 -14.16 -26.73 0.86
N ARG A 393 -15.06 -25.84 1.31
CA ARG A 393 -16.17 -26.20 2.22
C ARG A 393 -17.07 -27.27 1.60
N ILE A 394 -17.44 -27.11 0.33
CA ILE A 394 -18.28 -28.07 -0.39
C ILE A 394 -17.53 -29.42 -0.53
N ALA A 395 -16.25 -29.39 -0.91
CA ALA A 395 -15.43 -30.59 -1.05
C ALA A 395 -15.24 -31.37 0.27
N ASN A 396 -15.30 -30.69 1.42
CA ASN A 396 -15.18 -31.30 2.75
C ASN A 396 -16.52 -31.62 3.44
N THR A 397 -17.64 -31.58 2.72
CA THR A 397 -18.97 -31.93 3.26
C THR A 397 -19.44 -33.28 2.73
N PHE A 398 -19.55 -34.28 3.60
CA PHE A 398 -19.96 -35.65 3.26
C PHE A 398 -21.41 -35.90 3.69
N ARG A 399 -22.23 -36.48 2.81
CA ARG A 399 -23.67 -36.67 3.03
C ARG A 399 -24.03 -38.16 3.09
N ALA A 400 -24.63 -38.58 4.20
CA ALA A 400 -24.99 -39.94 4.51
C ALA A 400 -26.53 -40.11 4.59
N PRO A 401 -27.12 -41.13 3.95
CA PRO A 401 -28.51 -41.49 4.20
C PRO A 401 -28.63 -42.19 5.57
N GLY A 402 -29.46 -41.67 6.47
CA GLY A 402 -29.67 -42.21 7.80
C GLY A 402 -30.07 -43.69 7.84
N PRO A 403 -31.16 -44.09 7.15
CA PRO A 403 -31.60 -45.49 7.14
C PRO A 403 -30.51 -46.46 6.68
N ALA A 404 -29.76 -46.10 5.63
CA ALA A 404 -28.69 -46.94 5.10
C ALA A 404 -27.51 -47.02 6.09
N SER A 405 -27.16 -45.89 6.72
CA SER A 405 -26.07 -45.81 7.71
C SER A 405 -26.37 -46.62 8.98
N ALA A 406 -27.65 -46.89 9.26
CA ALA A 406 -28.08 -47.67 10.42
C ALA A 406 -27.96 -49.19 10.25
N VAL A 407 -27.88 -49.69 9.01
CA VAL A 407 -27.97 -51.13 8.73
C VAL A 407 -26.78 -51.70 7.98
N THR A 408 -26.09 -50.89 7.18
CA THR A 408 -25.01 -51.35 6.30
C THR A 408 -23.81 -50.40 6.29
N PRO A 409 -22.58 -50.90 6.04
CA PRO A 409 -21.42 -50.06 5.75
C PRO A 409 -21.58 -49.24 4.45
N LEU A 410 -21.12 -47.99 4.46
CA LEU A 410 -21.23 -47.04 3.35
C LEU A 410 -19.91 -46.33 3.06
N PHE A 411 -19.67 -46.03 1.78
CA PHE A 411 -18.64 -45.11 1.31
C PHE A 411 -19.28 -43.82 0.81
N MET A 412 -18.74 -42.68 1.21
CA MET A 412 -19.28 -41.35 0.94
C MET A 412 -18.19 -40.45 0.37
N THR A 413 -18.54 -39.67 -0.66
CA THR A 413 -17.75 -38.54 -1.13
C THR A 413 -18.53 -37.24 -0.92
N SER A 414 -17.93 -36.09 -1.22
CA SER A 414 -18.65 -34.81 -1.21
C SER A 414 -19.78 -34.73 -2.24
N VAL A 415 -19.79 -35.63 -3.22
CA VAL A 415 -20.75 -35.67 -4.33
C VAL A 415 -21.88 -36.68 -4.11
N GLY A 416 -21.74 -37.62 -3.16
CA GLY A 416 -22.75 -38.63 -2.86
C GLY A 416 -22.20 -39.95 -2.32
N THR A 417 -23.08 -40.92 -2.12
CA THR A 417 -22.68 -42.27 -1.67
C THR A 417 -22.15 -43.10 -2.84
N VAL A 418 -21.05 -43.82 -2.65
CA VAL A 418 -20.43 -44.66 -3.69
C VAL A 418 -21.20 -45.96 -3.87
N ALA A 419 -21.46 -46.36 -5.12
CA ALA A 419 -22.11 -47.64 -5.42
C ALA A 419 -21.17 -48.84 -5.14
N VAL A 420 -21.68 -49.86 -4.46
CA VAL A 420 -21.00 -51.16 -4.29
C VAL A 420 -21.42 -52.07 -5.44
N ILE A 421 -20.47 -52.59 -6.23
CA ILE A 421 -20.78 -53.50 -7.36
C ILE A 421 -20.99 -54.92 -6.82
N GLU A 422 -22.20 -55.48 -6.97
CA GLU A 422 -22.59 -56.82 -6.52
C GLU A 422 -22.04 -58.00 -7.37
N ALA A 423 -20.77 -57.97 -7.79
CA ALA A 423 -20.21 -58.98 -8.69
C ALA A 423 -18.99 -59.73 -8.13
N ALA A 424 -19.10 -60.25 -6.91
CA ALA A 424 -18.36 -61.40 -6.35
C ALA A 424 -19.00 -61.74 -4.99
N ALA A 425 -19.11 -63.03 -4.63
CA ALA A 425 -20.05 -63.55 -3.62
C ALA A 425 -19.77 -63.22 -2.13
N VAL A 426 -19.42 -61.98 -1.77
CA VAL A 426 -19.38 -61.52 -0.37
C VAL A 426 -19.86 -60.06 -0.30
N THR A 427 -20.95 -59.79 0.44
CA THR A 427 -21.37 -58.42 0.75
C THR A 427 -20.29 -57.74 1.60
N LEU A 428 -20.04 -56.43 1.41
CA LEU A 428 -19.01 -55.69 2.17
C LEU A 428 -19.11 -55.91 3.70
N GLN A 429 -20.34 -55.98 4.22
CA GLN A 429 -20.62 -56.29 5.62
C GLN A 429 -20.15 -57.70 6.04
N ALA A 430 -20.35 -58.71 5.18
CA ALA A 430 -19.85 -60.06 5.44
C ALA A 430 -18.31 -60.13 5.39
N ALA A 431 -17.67 -59.35 4.52
CA ALA A 431 -16.21 -59.24 4.47
C ALA A 431 -15.64 -58.63 5.77
N ILE A 432 -16.25 -57.54 6.27
CA ILE A 432 -15.89 -56.91 7.55
C ILE A 432 -16.14 -57.88 8.72
N GLY A 433 -17.31 -58.52 8.77
CA GLY A 433 -17.64 -59.48 9.83
C GLY A 433 -16.70 -60.68 9.86
N SER A 434 -16.34 -61.23 8.68
CA SER A 434 -15.34 -62.29 8.54
C SER A 434 -13.95 -61.85 9.00
N ALA A 435 -13.56 -60.61 8.65
CA ALA A 435 -12.30 -60.01 9.11
C ALA A 435 -12.19 -60.00 10.62
N ILE A 436 -13.23 -59.50 11.28
CA ILE A 436 -13.28 -59.35 12.73
C ILE A 436 -13.26 -60.72 13.41
N ALA A 437 -14.05 -61.68 12.91
CA ALA A 437 -14.03 -63.06 13.42
C ALA A 437 -12.65 -63.72 13.30
N THR A 438 -11.95 -63.47 12.19
CA THR A 438 -10.58 -63.97 11.97
C THR A 438 -9.58 -63.30 12.93
N LEU A 439 -9.66 -61.98 13.11
CA LEU A 439 -8.78 -61.22 14.01
C LEU A 439 -8.99 -61.55 15.50
N THR A 440 -10.22 -61.89 15.89
CA THR A 440 -10.60 -62.21 17.27
C THR A 440 -10.32 -63.67 17.66
N SER A 441 -10.35 -64.62 16.71
CA SER A 441 -10.07 -66.05 16.96
C SER A 441 -8.58 -66.40 17.14
N LEU A 442 -7.68 -65.47 16.87
CA LEU A 442 -6.23 -65.64 17.08
C LEU A 442 -5.87 -65.55 18.58
N ALA A 443 -5.37 -66.65 19.15
CA ALA A 443 -5.00 -66.77 20.56
C ALA A 443 -3.96 -65.72 21.00
N ALA A 444 -4.17 -65.11 22.17
CA ALA A 444 -3.25 -64.19 22.81
C ALA A 444 -1.99 -64.94 23.31
N GLY A 445 -1.00 -65.17 22.44
CA GLY A 445 0.17 -65.96 22.85
C GLY A 445 1.40 -66.08 21.94
N THR A 446 1.39 -65.61 20.69
CA THR A 446 2.62 -65.64 19.86
C THR A 446 3.23 -64.25 19.72
N ALA A 447 4.33 -64.03 20.44
CA ALA A 447 5.20 -62.89 20.22
C ALA A 447 5.83 -62.97 18.82
N SER A 448 5.72 -61.86 18.08
CA SER A 448 6.23 -61.59 16.71
C SER A 448 5.22 -61.78 15.58
N GLY A 449 4.48 -60.70 15.28
CA GLY A 449 3.71 -60.50 14.04
C GLY A 449 2.22 -60.27 14.28
N LEU A 450 1.81 -59.08 14.70
CA LEU A 450 0.39 -58.71 14.79
C LEU A 450 -0.28 -58.81 13.40
N LEU A 451 -1.33 -59.62 13.35
CA LEU A 451 -2.08 -60.04 12.15
C LEU A 451 -3.14 -58.98 11.79
N VAL A 452 -3.20 -58.58 10.51
CA VAL A 452 -4.12 -57.58 9.92
C VAL A 452 -5.03 -58.31 8.93
N GLY A 453 -6.33 -58.00 8.90
CA GLY A 453 -7.31 -58.77 8.13
C GLY A 453 -8.30 -57.93 7.32
N VAL A 454 -8.39 -58.29 6.03
CA VAL A 454 -9.41 -58.00 4.99
C VAL A 454 -9.44 -56.56 4.43
N SER A 455 -9.30 -56.49 3.11
CA SER A 455 -9.19 -55.28 2.31
C SER A 455 -10.43 -55.04 1.43
N ALA A 456 -10.95 -53.81 1.38
CA ALA A 456 -11.82 -53.35 0.30
C ALA A 456 -11.02 -52.36 -0.57
N LEU A 457 -10.88 -52.66 -1.87
CA LEU A 457 -10.24 -51.73 -2.80
C LEU A 457 -11.28 -50.75 -3.33
N VAL A 458 -11.06 -49.46 -3.08
CA VAL A 458 -11.88 -48.37 -3.58
C VAL A 458 -11.15 -47.74 -4.77
N TYR A 459 -11.76 -47.82 -5.95
CA TYR A 459 -11.28 -47.18 -7.16
C TYR A 459 -12.14 -45.97 -7.48
N SER A 460 -11.58 -44.76 -7.51
CA SER A 460 -12.30 -43.55 -7.92
C SER A 460 -11.72 -42.98 -9.22
N PRO A 461 -12.28 -43.29 -10.40
CA PRO A 461 -11.91 -42.60 -11.63
C PRO A 461 -12.53 -41.19 -11.68
N LYS A 462 -11.65 -40.18 -11.70
CA LYS A 462 -11.87 -38.76 -12.11
C LYS A 462 -12.18 -37.74 -11.00
N LEU A 463 -11.13 -37.27 -10.33
CA LEU A 463 -10.99 -35.89 -9.85
C LEU A 463 -9.60 -35.33 -10.24
N ALA A 464 -9.15 -35.66 -11.45
CA ALA A 464 -7.85 -35.27 -11.99
C ALA A 464 -7.83 -33.79 -12.43
N ASN A 465 -7.86 -32.89 -11.45
CA ASN A 465 -7.55 -31.47 -11.64
C ASN A 465 -6.52 -30.95 -10.62
N GLY A 466 -6.11 -31.72 -9.60
CA GLY A 466 -5.13 -31.27 -8.59
C GLY A 466 -5.62 -30.14 -7.66
N GLU A 467 -6.79 -29.55 -7.89
CA GLU A 467 -7.27 -28.38 -7.15
C GLU A 467 -8.06 -28.71 -5.88
N LEU A 468 -8.52 -29.95 -5.69
CA LEU A 468 -9.28 -30.39 -4.51
C LEU A 468 -8.86 -31.81 -4.07
N PRO A 469 -8.74 -32.10 -2.76
CA PRO A 469 -8.35 -33.42 -2.27
C PRO A 469 -9.42 -34.48 -2.60
N GLU A 470 -8.97 -35.64 -3.08
CA GLU A 470 -9.81 -36.81 -3.33
C GLU A 470 -10.22 -37.48 -2.01
N SER A 471 -11.07 -36.85 -1.22
CA SER A 471 -11.46 -37.40 0.08
C SER A 471 -12.75 -38.22 -0.01
N TYR A 472 -12.72 -39.42 0.58
CA TYR A 472 -13.91 -40.21 0.89
C TYR A 472 -13.96 -40.48 2.40
N ALA A 473 -15.16 -40.77 2.90
CA ALA A 473 -15.41 -41.25 4.25
C ALA A 473 -16.08 -42.61 4.19
N PHE A 474 -15.70 -43.50 5.09
CA PHE A 474 -16.36 -44.79 5.32
C PHE A 474 -17.14 -44.73 6.63
N SER A 475 -18.34 -45.29 6.64
CA SER A 475 -19.16 -45.39 7.84
C SER A 475 -19.76 -46.78 8.00
N THR A 476 -19.93 -47.24 9.23
CA THR A 476 -20.55 -48.53 9.56
C THR A 476 -21.23 -48.44 10.92
N PRO A 477 -22.37 -49.13 11.14
CA PRO A 477 -22.94 -49.27 12.48
C PRO A 477 -21.89 -49.77 13.47
N LEU A 478 -21.82 -49.17 14.66
CA LEU A 478 -20.81 -49.55 15.66
C LEU A 478 -20.92 -51.04 16.05
N SER A 479 -22.12 -51.60 15.98
CA SER A 479 -22.40 -53.03 16.21
C SER A 479 -21.65 -53.96 15.26
N ASP A 480 -21.31 -53.52 14.04
CA ASP A 480 -20.54 -54.32 13.09
C ASP A 480 -19.08 -54.52 13.57
N LEU A 481 -18.53 -53.56 14.33
CA LEU A 481 -17.17 -53.62 14.87
C LEU A 481 -17.11 -54.22 16.29
N THR A 482 -18.13 -53.96 17.10
CA THR A 482 -18.19 -54.36 18.52
C THR A 482 -19.66 -54.65 18.90
N PRO A 483 -20.13 -55.90 18.72
CA PRO A 483 -21.51 -56.28 19.01
C PRO A 483 -21.92 -56.13 20.49
N GLU A 484 -20.99 -56.30 21.44
CA GLU A 484 -21.24 -56.17 22.88
C GLU A 484 -20.60 -54.91 23.47
N HIS A 485 -21.06 -53.73 23.06
CA HIS A 485 -20.60 -52.49 23.67
C HIS A 485 -21.39 -52.19 24.97
N ARG A 486 -20.72 -52.22 26.13
CA ARG A 486 -21.34 -52.04 27.46
C ARG A 486 -21.18 -50.64 28.07
N GLN A 487 -20.55 -49.70 27.36
CA GLN A 487 -20.24 -48.37 27.89
C GLN A 487 -21.32 -47.34 27.51
N ASP A 488 -21.56 -46.35 28.37
CA ASP A 488 -22.52 -45.26 28.15
C ASP A 488 -21.95 -44.23 27.15
N LEU A 489 -22.15 -44.49 25.86
CA LEU A 489 -21.64 -43.66 24.76
C LEU A 489 -22.14 -42.20 24.81
N PRO A 490 -23.43 -41.90 25.09
CA PRO A 490 -23.89 -40.52 25.28
C PRO A 490 -23.12 -39.76 26.37
N ALA A 491 -22.89 -40.38 27.54
CA ALA A 491 -22.14 -39.75 28.63
C ALA A 491 -20.66 -39.51 28.25
N ILE A 492 -20.04 -40.47 27.55
CA ILE A 492 -18.66 -40.33 27.07
C ILE A 492 -18.55 -39.19 26.03
N ALA A 493 -19.52 -39.10 25.10
CA ALA A 493 -19.55 -38.04 24.10
C ALA A 493 -19.69 -36.64 24.75
N ALA A 494 -20.58 -36.51 25.74
CA ALA A 494 -20.77 -35.26 26.50
C ALA A 494 -19.51 -34.82 27.26
N ALA A 495 -18.67 -35.77 27.68
CA ALA A 495 -17.38 -35.51 28.31
C ALA A 495 -16.21 -35.33 27.31
N GLY A 496 -16.45 -35.47 26.00
CA GLY A 496 -15.40 -35.47 24.99
C GLY A 496 -14.41 -36.63 25.11
N GLY A 497 -14.88 -37.77 25.63
CA GLY A 497 -14.05 -38.94 25.95
C GLY A 497 -13.77 -39.87 24.76
N THR A 498 -13.05 -40.95 25.05
CA THR A 498 -12.67 -41.98 24.07
C THR A 498 -13.11 -43.37 24.52
N VAL A 499 -13.36 -44.24 23.56
CA VAL A 499 -13.73 -45.65 23.75
C VAL A 499 -12.65 -46.55 23.18
N ASP A 500 -12.30 -47.63 23.89
CA ASP A 500 -11.40 -48.66 23.38
C ASP A 500 -12.16 -49.62 22.44
N LEU A 501 -11.75 -49.66 21.17
CA LEU A 501 -12.24 -50.63 20.18
C LEU A 501 -11.24 -51.77 19.99
N PRO A 502 -11.70 -53.04 19.82
CA PRO A 502 -10.83 -54.18 19.56
C PRO A 502 -10.26 -54.19 18.13
N VAL A 503 -10.93 -53.50 17.22
CA VAL A 503 -10.52 -53.30 15.83
C VAL A 503 -10.80 -51.86 15.41
N ARG A 504 -10.01 -51.34 14.48
CA ARG A 504 -10.22 -50.05 13.82
C ARG A 504 -10.07 -50.20 12.31
N VAL A 505 -10.70 -49.29 11.57
CA VAL A 505 -10.69 -49.28 10.10
C VAL A 505 -9.88 -48.07 9.64
N SER A 506 -8.99 -48.28 8.68
CA SER A 506 -8.18 -47.22 8.06
C SER A 506 -8.00 -47.51 6.57
N SER A 507 -7.43 -46.56 5.83
CA SER A 507 -7.06 -46.72 4.43
C SER A 507 -5.56 -46.58 4.21
N LYS A 508 -5.06 -47.13 3.10
CA LYS A 508 -3.69 -46.96 2.60
C LYS A 508 -3.66 -47.00 1.07
N THR A 509 -2.60 -46.47 0.46
CA THR A 509 -2.38 -46.62 -1.00
C THR A 509 -1.81 -48.00 -1.32
N ALA A 510 -2.52 -48.80 -2.12
CA ALA A 510 -2.09 -50.09 -2.63
C ALA A 510 -0.94 -49.97 -3.65
N ALA A 511 -0.31 -51.11 -3.98
CA ALA A 511 0.79 -51.17 -4.94
C ALA A 511 0.40 -50.66 -6.35
N ASP A 512 -0.85 -50.86 -6.74
CA ASP A 512 -1.42 -50.40 -8.01
C ASP A 512 -1.92 -48.93 -7.98
N GLY A 513 -1.74 -48.24 -6.85
CA GLY A 513 -2.12 -46.83 -6.66
C GLY A 513 -3.55 -46.60 -6.20
N ARG A 514 -4.37 -47.65 -6.01
CA ARG A 514 -5.75 -47.51 -5.50
C ARG A 514 -5.79 -47.39 -3.98
N SER A 515 -6.87 -46.83 -3.44
CA SER A 515 -7.05 -46.77 -1.98
C SER A 515 -7.58 -48.11 -1.47
N GLU A 516 -6.87 -48.71 -0.51
CA GLU A 516 -7.18 -49.98 0.12
C GLU A 516 -7.64 -49.72 1.55
N VAL A 517 -8.92 -49.97 1.83
CA VAL A 517 -9.49 -49.92 3.18
C VAL A 517 -9.27 -51.25 3.87
N PHE A 518 -8.74 -51.25 5.09
CA PHE A 518 -8.43 -52.47 5.83
C PHE A 518 -8.88 -52.38 7.28
N VAL A 519 -9.08 -53.53 7.91
CA VAL A 519 -9.39 -53.65 9.34
C VAL A 519 -8.14 -54.08 10.11
N ALA A 520 -7.80 -53.32 11.16
CA ALA A 520 -6.65 -53.54 12.01
C ALA A 520 -7.09 -53.92 13.43
N LYS A 521 -6.49 -54.98 13.98
CA LYS A 521 -6.62 -55.31 15.41
C LYS A 521 -5.86 -54.28 16.24
N THR A 522 -6.49 -53.79 17.31
CA THR A 522 -5.86 -52.83 18.21
C THR A 522 -5.00 -53.56 19.24
N ASP A 523 -3.83 -52.99 19.54
CA ASP A 523 -2.90 -53.48 20.58
C ASP A 523 -2.56 -52.40 21.61
N GLY A 524 -3.08 -51.18 21.43
CA GLY A 524 -2.85 -50.04 22.29
C GLY A 524 -1.45 -49.43 22.17
N VAL A 525 -0.57 -49.99 21.32
CA VAL A 525 0.82 -49.57 21.16
C VAL A 525 1.12 -49.18 19.72
N THR A 526 0.91 -50.11 18.79
CA THR A 526 1.13 -49.90 17.35
C THR A 526 -0.12 -49.36 16.68
N VAL A 527 -1.27 -49.97 17.01
CA VAL A 527 -2.59 -49.55 16.56
C VAL A 527 -3.34 -49.09 17.81
N PRO A 528 -3.54 -47.77 17.99
CA PRO A 528 -4.17 -47.25 19.20
C PRO A 528 -5.60 -47.78 19.33
N SER A 529 -6.00 -48.23 20.51
CA SER A 529 -7.36 -48.73 20.78
C SER A 529 -8.39 -47.63 20.97
N LYS A 530 -7.96 -46.46 21.45
CA LYS A 530 -8.83 -45.34 21.81
C LYS A 530 -9.37 -44.61 20.56
N VAL A 531 -10.69 -44.51 20.47
CA VAL A 531 -11.45 -43.79 19.44
C VAL A 531 -12.34 -42.74 20.10
N ARG A 532 -12.34 -41.52 19.56
CA ARG A 532 -13.13 -40.39 20.09
C ARG A 532 -14.63 -40.59 19.84
N VAL A 533 -15.45 -40.17 20.80
CA VAL A 533 -16.91 -40.20 20.68
C VAL A 533 -17.45 -38.78 20.56
N VAL A 534 -18.27 -38.52 19.55
CA VAL A 534 -18.80 -37.20 19.20
C VAL A 534 -20.31 -37.25 19.11
N THR A 535 -20.98 -36.25 19.67
CA THR A 535 -22.44 -36.11 19.57
C THR A 535 -22.83 -35.39 18.27
N ALA A 536 -23.78 -35.96 17.53
CA ALA A 536 -24.36 -35.29 16.37
C ALA A 536 -25.34 -34.19 16.80
N THR A 537 -25.27 -33.03 16.14
CA THR A 537 -26.18 -31.90 16.42
C THR A 537 -27.28 -31.88 15.36
N TYR A 538 -28.54 -31.74 15.78
CA TYR A 538 -29.66 -31.62 14.84
C TYR A 538 -29.75 -30.20 14.29
N ASN A 539 -29.71 -30.07 12.96
CA ASN A 539 -29.97 -28.82 12.26
C ASN A 539 -31.42 -28.83 11.75
N ALA A 540 -32.28 -28.04 12.40
CA ALA A 540 -33.71 -27.96 12.09
C ALA A 540 -34.01 -27.32 10.72
N GLU A 541 -33.17 -26.40 10.24
CA GLU A 541 -33.36 -25.74 8.94
C GLU A 541 -33.11 -26.69 7.77
N GLN A 542 -32.11 -27.57 7.93
CA GLN A 542 -31.71 -28.53 6.91
C GLN A 542 -32.32 -29.92 7.10
N ASN A 543 -33.01 -30.15 8.23
CA ASN A 543 -33.54 -31.45 8.66
C ASN A 543 -32.49 -32.58 8.59
N VAL A 544 -31.27 -32.29 9.08
CA VAL A 544 -30.16 -33.27 9.12
C VAL A 544 -29.46 -33.20 10.47
N TYR A 545 -28.90 -34.33 10.90
CA TYR A 545 -27.88 -34.36 11.94
C TYR A 545 -26.53 -34.03 11.34
N SER A 546 -25.71 -33.22 12.01
CA SER A 546 -24.37 -32.88 11.54
C SER A 546 -23.29 -33.07 12.61
N VAL A 547 -22.09 -33.39 12.15
CA VAL A 547 -20.85 -33.34 12.92
C VAL A 547 -19.82 -32.60 12.10
N THR A 548 -19.21 -31.58 12.69
CA THR A 548 -18.08 -30.86 12.10
C THR A 548 -16.83 -31.16 12.92
N THR A 549 -15.79 -31.64 12.25
CA THR A 549 -14.50 -31.90 12.90
C THR A 549 -13.75 -30.60 13.16
N ALA A 550 -12.85 -30.61 14.15
CA ALA A 550 -11.98 -29.48 14.47
C ALA A 550 -10.78 -29.36 13.51
N ASP A 551 -10.82 -30.05 12.37
CA ASP A 551 -9.76 -30.02 11.37
C ASP A 551 -9.61 -28.64 10.74
N VAL A 552 -8.43 -28.37 10.18
CA VAL A 552 -8.18 -27.18 9.36
C VAL A 552 -7.72 -27.65 7.98
N PRO A 553 -8.56 -27.52 6.92
CA PRO A 553 -9.97 -27.08 6.94
C PRO A 553 -10.94 -28.10 7.59
N PRO A 554 -12.05 -27.65 8.19
CA PRO A 554 -12.99 -28.53 8.88
C PRO A 554 -13.74 -29.43 7.91
N ARG A 555 -14.03 -30.66 8.33
CA ARG A 555 -14.85 -31.63 7.58
C ARG A 555 -16.22 -31.74 8.24
N THR A 556 -17.27 -31.71 7.44
CA THR A 556 -18.65 -31.80 7.93
C THR A 556 -19.30 -33.07 7.41
N LEU A 557 -19.82 -33.91 8.30
CA LEU A 557 -20.70 -35.01 7.93
C LEU A 557 -22.15 -34.65 8.25
N THR A 558 -23.07 -35.09 7.39
CA THR A 558 -24.51 -34.93 7.63
C THR A 558 -25.26 -36.24 7.44
N TRP A 559 -26.19 -36.56 8.33
CA TRP A 559 -27.09 -37.73 8.25
C TRP A 559 -28.55 -37.28 8.19
N THR A 560 -29.34 -37.91 7.31
CA THR A 560 -30.80 -37.72 7.34
C THR A 560 -31.41 -38.45 8.54
N PRO A 561 -32.40 -37.88 9.25
CA PRO A 561 -33.08 -38.55 10.35
C PRO A 561 -33.91 -39.75 9.87
N ILE A 562 -34.01 -40.80 10.71
CA ILE A 562 -34.97 -41.91 10.50
C ILE A 562 -36.32 -41.53 11.11
N VAL A 563 -36.30 -40.85 12.26
CA VAL A 563 -37.47 -40.26 12.92
C VAL A 563 -37.24 -38.75 13.00
N ASN A 564 -38.16 -37.94 12.48
CA ASN A 564 -38.04 -36.48 12.54
C ASN A 564 -38.36 -36.01 13.97
N PRO A 565 -37.46 -35.25 14.63
CA PRO A 565 -37.76 -34.66 15.93
C PRO A 565 -38.93 -33.69 15.81
N GLY A 566 -40.06 -33.98 16.46
CA GLY A 566 -41.21 -33.06 16.56
C GLY A 566 -42.42 -33.33 15.66
N ASN A 567 -42.46 -34.39 14.85
CA ASN A 567 -43.68 -34.79 14.12
C ASN A 567 -44.37 -36.01 14.75
N SER A 568 -45.26 -35.77 15.72
CA SER A 568 -46.17 -36.81 16.23
C SER A 568 -47.29 -37.17 15.24
N SER A 569 -46.97 -37.42 13.96
CA SER A 569 -47.95 -37.74 12.92
C SER A 569 -47.91 -39.23 12.55
N THR A 570 -49.07 -39.88 12.59
CA THR A 570 -49.29 -41.31 12.26
C THR A 570 -49.53 -41.57 10.76
N THR A 571 -49.07 -40.68 9.90
CA THR A 571 -49.18 -40.78 8.43
C THR A 571 -47.89 -41.39 7.87
N SER A 572 -48.01 -42.31 6.89
CA SER A 572 -46.91 -43.04 6.22
C SER A 572 -45.63 -42.21 6.02
N PRO A 573 -44.44 -42.83 6.07
CA PRO A 573 -43.16 -42.11 6.12
C PRO A 573 -43.09 -41.06 5.01
N ALA A 574 -42.72 -39.83 5.37
CA ALA A 574 -42.38 -38.82 4.38
C ALA A 574 -41.32 -39.42 3.44
N GLU A 575 -41.56 -39.35 2.14
CA GLU A 575 -40.66 -39.83 1.09
C GLU A 575 -39.26 -39.22 1.35
N GLN A 576 -38.33 -40.07 1.78
CA GLN A 576 -37.01 -39.61 2.18
C GLN A 576 -36.24 -39.13 0.94
N PRO A 577 -35.49 -38.02 1.03
CA PRO A 577 -34.69 -37.54 -0.09
C PRO A 577 -33.71 -38.63 -0.53
N VAL A 578 -33.85 -39.10 -1.78
CA VAL A 578 -32.90 -40.04 -2.38
C VAL A 578 -31.61 -39.27 -2.66
N LEU A 579 -30.55 -39.56 -1.88
CA LEU A 579 -29.24 -38.96 -2.11
C LEU A 579 -28.65 -39.50 -3.44
N PRO A 580 -27.93 -38.67 -4.20
CA PRO A 580 -27.31 -39.09 -5.45
C PRO A 580 -26.27 -40.19 -5.18
N VAL A 581 -26.35 -41.28 -5.96
CA VAL A 581 -25.34 -42.33 -5.97
C VAL A 581 -24.18 -41.89 -6.86
N TYR A 582 -22.99 -41.80 -6.30
CA TYR A 582 -21.76 -41.53 -7.02
C TYR A 582 -21.31 -42.80 -7.76
N THR A 583 -21.44 -42.80 -9.10
CA THR A 583 -21.03 -43.89 -9.99
C THR A 583 -19.58 -43.79 -10.45
N GLY A 584 -18.89 -42.71 -10.07
CA GLY A 584 -17.48 -42.45 -10.41
C GLY A 584 -16.48 -43.17 -9.50
N ALA A 585 -16.93 -44.00 -8.55
CA ALA A 585 -16.07 -44.89 -7.79
C ALA A 585 -16.70 -46.28 -7.66
N THR A 586 -15.86 -47.30 -7.57
CA THR A 586 -16.26 -48.69 -7.41
C THR A 586 -15.55 -49.30 -6.22
N VAL A 587 -16.32 -49.97 -5.37
CA VAL A 587 -15.80 -50.72 -4.23
C VAL A 587 -15.76 -52.19 -4.61
N THR A 588 -14.57 -52.79 -4.61
CA THR A 588 -14.39 -54.23 -4.84
C THR A 588 -13.94 -54.89 -3.53
N PRO A 589 -14.79 -55.72 -2.89
CA PRO A 589 -14.39 -56.53 -1.75
C PRO A 589 -13.28 -57.51 -2.18
N VAL A 590 -12.20 -57.59 -1.41
CA VAL A 590 -11.14 -58.58 -1.62
C VAL A 590 -11.19 -59.57 -0.46
N ASP A 591 -11.20 -60.87 -0.78
CA ASP A 591 -11.22 -61.93 0.22
C ASP A 591 -9.99 -61.84 1.13
N GLY A 592 -10.15 -62.26 2.39
CA GLY A 592 -9.30 -61.90 3.51
C GLY A 592 -7.82 -62.21 3.35
N ARG A 593 -7.08 -61.27 2.76
CA ARG A 593 -5.62 -61.28 2.73
C ARG A 593 -5.10 -60.89 4.10
N ILE A 594 -4.26 -61.75 4.68
CA ILE A 594 -3.50 -61.45 5.89
C ILE A 594 -2.18 -60.81 5.45
N ASP A 595 -2.06 -59.51 5.66
CA ASP A 595 -0.82 -58.78 5.37
C ASP A 595 0.14 -58.88 6.57
N THR A 596 1.40 -59.25 6.30
CA THR A 596 2.48 -59.20 7.28
C THR A 596 3.06 -57.79 7.39
N PHE A 597 3.34 -57.41 8.63
CA PHE A 597 3.99 -56.17 9.07
C PHE A 597 5.30 -55.90 8.28
N PRO A 598 5.60 -54.65 7.80
CA PRO A 598 5.33 -53.35 8.43
C PRO A 598 4.29 -52.43 7.76
N ALA A 599 3.53 -52.87 6.76
CA ALA A 599 2.66 -52.02 5.94
C ALA A 599 1.52 -51.26 6.68
N VAL A 600 1.24 -51.58 7.95
CA VAL A 600 0.13 -50.99 8.74
C VAL A 600 0.57 -49.84 9.67
N VAL A 601 1.86 -49.74 10.00
CA VAL A 601 2.39 -48.60 10.81
C VAL A 601 2.36 -47.29 10.02
N GLU A 602 2.26 -47.37 8.70
CA GLU A 602 2.23 -46.21 7.81
C GLU A 602 0.84 -45.56 7.70
N ALA A 603 -0.22 -46.23 8.12
CA ALA A 603 -1.59 -45.74 8.02
C ALA A 603 -2.00 -44.96 9.28
N GLY A 604 -2.50 -43.74 9.09
CA GLY A 604 -3.08 -42.90 10.13
C GLY A 604 -4.56 -43.23 10.36
N PHE A 605 -4.97 -43.29 11.62
CA PHE A 605 -6.38 -43.50 11.98
C PHE A 605 -7.07 -42.17 12.28
N ASP A 606 -7.80 -41.65 11.28
CA ASP A 606 -8.66 -40.47 11.38
C ASP A 606 -10.13 -40.93 11.44
N ASP A 607 -10.55 -41.33 12.63
CA ASP A 607 -11.86 -41.95 12.88
C ASP A 607 -12.53 -41.37 14.14
N PHE A 608 -13.85 -41.60 14.23
CA PHE A 608 -14.64 -41.28 15.41
C PHE A 608 -15.96 -42.06 15.44
N ILE A 609 -16.55 -42.16 16.63
CA ILE A 609 -17.89 -42.71 16.83
C ILE A 609 -18.86 -41.54 16.95
N THR A 610 -19.90 -41.53 16.12
CA THR A 610 -20.99 -40.57 16.19
C THR A 610 -22.14 -41.14 17.00
N VAL A 611 -22.59 -40.41 18.03
CA VAL A 611 -23.76 -40.75 18.86
C VAL A 611 -24.87 -39.75 18.55
N PHE A 612 -26.07 -40.26 18.32
CA PHE A 612 -27.25 -39.46 18.01
C PHE A 612 -28.18 -39.36 19.22
N PRO A 613 -29.02 -38.32 19.30
CA PRO A 613 -30.13 -38.27 20.24
C PRO A 613 -31.03 -39.51 20.14
N ALA A 614 -31.59 -39.99 21.26
CA ALA A 614 -32.34 -41.24 21.31
C ALA A 614 -33.61 -41.23 20.43
N ASP A 615 -34.16 -40.06 20.17
CA ASP A 615 -35.32 -39.80 19.32
C ASP A 615 -34.99 -39.76 17.82
N SER A 616 -33.71 -39.81 17.43
CA SER A 616 -33.27 -39.80 16.02
C SER A 616 -33.58 -41.08 15.24
N GLY A 617 -33.71 -42.21 15.96
CA GLY A 617 -33.79 -43.55 15.38
C GLY A 617 -32.46 -44.09 14.81
N LEU A 618 -31.36 -43.34 14.89
CA LEU A 618 -30.05 -43.74 14.37
C LEU A 618 -29.21 -44.42 15.46
N PRO A 619 -28.59 -45.59 15.19
CA PRO A 619 -27.65 -46.20 16.11
C PRO A 619 -26.33 -45.41 16.14
N PRO A 620 -25.43 -45.66 17.11
CA PRO A 620 -24.07 -45.14 17.04
C PRO A 620 -23.36 -45.61 15.77
N ILE A 621 -22.76 -44.67 15.03
CA ILE A 621 -22.10 -44.94 13.74
C ILE A 621 -20.60 -44.70 13.90
N TYR A 622 -19.77 -45.68 13.53
CA TYR A 622 -18.34 -45.48 13.37
C TYR A 622 -18.06 -44.85 12.00
N VAL A 623 -17.23 -43.81 11.98
CA VAL A 623 -16.81 -43.09 10.78
C VAL A 623 -15.29 -43.09 10.72
N MET A 624 -14.72 -43.37 9.55
CA MET A 624 -13.33 -43.07 9.25
C MET A 624 -13.23 -42.25 7.96
N PHE A 625 -12.22 -41.39 7.89
CA PHE A 625 -11.85 -40.71 6.66
C PHE A 625 -10.68 -41.43 5.99
N ARG A 626 -10.59 -41.26 4.67
CA ARG A 626 -9.38 -41.59 3.92
C ARG A 626 -8.16 -40.93 4.58
N ASP A 627 -7.07 -41.68 4.73
CA ASP A 627 -5.81 -41.17 5.26
C ASP A 627 -5.28 -40.03 4.37
N ARG A 628 -4.98 -38.88 4.99
CA ARG A 628 -4.44 -37.70 4.32
C ARG A 628 -3.08 -37.94 3.66
N ARG A 629 -2.36 -38.99 4.06
CA ARG A 629 -1.13 -39.43 3.37
C ARG A 629 -1.38 -39.93 1.97
N GLU A 630 -2.62 -40.27 1.62
CA GLU A 630 -2.99 -40.67 0.27
C GLU A 630 -3.37 -39.50 -0.62
N ASP A 631 -3.62 -38.31 -0.05
CA ASP A 631 -3.96 -37.11 -0.79
C ASP A 631 -2.71 -36.45 -1.37
N ALA A 632 -2.85 -35.84 -2.55
CA ALA A 632 -1.78 -35.04 -3.15
C ALA A 632 -1.49 -33.79 -2.30
N GLY A 633 -0.24 -33.32 -2.33
CA GLY A 633 0.13 -32.10 -1.63
C GLY A 633 1.51 -31.58 -1.98
N VAL A 634 1.77 -30.34 -1.56
CA VAL A 634 3.01 -29.61 -1.84
C VAL A 634 3.90 -29.63 -0.60
N ALA A 635 5.17 -29.98 -0.78
CA ALA A 635 6.13 -29.95 0.32
C ALA A 635 6.44 -28.51 0.77
N THR A 636 6.36 -28.29 2.08
CA THR A 636 6.61 -27.01 2.76
C THR A 636 7.61 -27.21 3.90
N GLY A 637 8.00 -26.15 4.61
CA GLY A 637 8.94 -26.25 5.74
C GLY A 637 10.42 -26.10 5.35
N MET A 638 11.23 -25.69 6.33
CA MET A 638 12.62 -25.28 6.13
C MET A 638 13.64 -26.40 6.38
N GLY A 639 13.27 -27.42 7.15
CA GLY A 639 14.20 -28.38 7.73
C GLY A 639 15.15 -27.72 8.73
N GLN A 640 16.12 -28.48 9.24
CA GLN A 640 17.11 -28.00 10.20
C GLN A 640 18.55 -28.24 9.71
N PRO A 641 19.49 -27.33 10.04
CA PRO A 641 20.90 -27.60 9.79
C PRO A 641 21.36 -28.76 10.67
N VAL A 642 21.93 -29.81 10.05
CA VAL A 642 22.45 -30.98 10.74
C VAL A 642 23.98 -30.96 10.73
N THR A 643 24.61 -31.31 11.85
CA THR A 643 26.08 -31.40 11.97
C THR A 643 26.47 -32.81 12.41
N GLY A 644 27.57 -33.34 11.87
CA GLY A 644 28.03 -34.70 12.17
C GLY A 644 27.18 -35.80 11.50
N ILE A 645 26.98 -36.91 12.22
CA ILE A 645 26.22 -38.07 11.71
C ILE A 645 24.73 -37.79 11.90
N TRP A 646 24.02 -37.52 10.80
CA TRP A 646 22.62 -37.09 10.80
C TRP A 646 21.70 -38.10 11.49
N LEU A 647 21.71 -39.37 11.06
CA LEU A 647 20.89 -40.42 11.68
C LEU A 647 21.41 -40.89 13.05
N GLY A 648 22.46 -40.25 13.59
CA GLY A 648 22.99 -40.56 14.92
C GLY A 648 22.00 -40.28 16.04
N THR A 649 21.07 -39.33 15.83
CA THR A 649 20.01 -38.99 16.79
C THR A 649 18.68 -39.70 16.49
N ALA A 650 18.58 -40.51 15.43
CA ALA A 650 17.33 -41.19 15.06
C ALA A 650 16.85 -42.23 16.10
N SER A 651 17.73 -42.68 17.01
CA SER A 651 17.38 -43.56 18.14
C SER A 651 17.15 -42.79 19.46
N GLN A 652 17.19 -41.46 19.45
CA GLN A 652 17.12 -40.62 20.65
C GLN A 652 16.02 -39.56 20.53
N GLY A 653 15.54 -39.04 21.67
CA GLY A 653 14.64 -37.87 21.70
C GLY A 653 13.43 -37.99 20.76
N GLU A 654 13.18 -36.97 19.96
CA GLU A 654 12.13 -36.95 18.92
C GLU A 654 12.64 -37.49 17.56
N GLY A 655 13.85 -38.04 17.49
CA GLY A 655 14.49 -38.49 16.26
C GLY A 655 15.42 -37.45 15.62
N ALA A 656 15.85 -37.73 14.39
CA ALA A 656 16.72 -36.87 13.61
C ALA A 656 15.89 -35.92 12.72
N PRO A 657 16.03 -34.59 12.86
CA PRO A 657 15.27 -33.64 12.06
C PRO A 657 15.65 -33.74 10.58
N ILE A 658 14.76 -33.34 9.69
CA ILE A 658 15.05 -33.35 8.25
C ILE A 658 16.11 -32.29 7.90
N PRO A 659 17.21 -32.64 7.20
CA PRO A 659 18.25 -31.69 6.84
C PRO A 659 17.74 -30.57 5.93
N SER A 660 18.10 -29.32 6.21
CA SER A 660 17.65 -28.15 5.42
C SER A 660 18.00 -28.25 3.93
N GLN A 661 19.18 -28.80 3.61
CA GLN A 661 19.63 -29.03 2.22
C GLN A 661 18.78 -30.06 1.45
N ILE A 662 18.10 -30.97 2.15
CA ILE A 662 17.13 -31.90 1.55
C ILE A 662 15.77 -31.23 1.46
N ALA A 663 15.39 -30.45 2.48
CA ALA A 663 14.16 -29.66 2.46
C ALA A 663 14.13 -28.70 1.27
N ASP A 664 15.22 -27.98 1.00
CA ASP A 664 15.33 -27.06 -0.14
C ASP A 664 15.15 -27.75 -1.50
N GLN A 665 15.52 -29.03 -1.63
CA GLN A 665 15.33 -29.81 -2.86
C GLN A 665 13.89 -30.27 -3.06
N LEU A 666 13.10 -30.38 -1.99
CA LEU A 666 11.74 -30.90 -2.02
C LEU A 666 10.69 -29.80 -1.94
N ARG A 667 11.00 -28.66 -1.30
CA ARG A 667 10.08 -27.54 -1.07
C ARG A 667 9.50 -27.03 -2.40
N GLY A 668 8.18 -26.84 -2.42
CA GLY A 668 7.44 -26.38 -3.59
C GLY A 668 7.15 -27.46 -4.63
N LYS A 669 7.65 -28.69 -4.47
CA LYS A 669 7.26 -29.82 -5.33
C LYS A 669 5.94 -30.42 -4.88
N GLU A 670 5.12 -30.78 -5.86
CA GLU A 670 3.87 -31.49 -5.67
C GLU A 670 4.12 -33.01 -5.70
N PHE A 671 3.54 -33.73 -4.75
CA PHE A 671 3.61 -35.18 -4.63
C PHE A 671 2.22 -35.78 -4.66
N LYS A 672 2.08 -36.94 -5.30
CA LYS A 672 0.77 -37.61 -5.47
C LYS A 672 0.22 -38.20 -4.17
N ASN A 673 1.12 -38.59 -3.27
CA ASN A 673 0.85 -39.13 -1.95
C ASN A 673 2.15 -39.11 -1.14
N PHE A 674 2.07 -39.40 0.16
CA PHE A 674 3.23 -39.39 1.05
C PHE A 674 4.25 -40.48 0.72
N ARG A 675 3.84 -41.58 0.05
CA ARG A 675 4.77 -42.61 -0.43
C ARG A 675 5.72 -42.02 -1.48
N ASP A 676 5.18 -41.28 -2.44
CA ASP A 676 5.94 -40.58 -3.48
C ASP A 676 6.90 -39.53 -2.87
N PHE A 677 6.43 -38.76 -1.89
CA PHE A 677 7.28 -37.85 -1.11
C PHE A 677 8.46 -38.60 -0.44
N ARG A 678 8.19 -39.73 0.24
CA ARG A 678 9.22 -40.50 0.93
C ARG A 678 10.23 -41.13 -0.04
N GLU A 679 9.77 -41.61 -1.19
CA GLU A 679 10.66 -42.13 -2.23
C GLU A 679 11.57 -41.02 -2.78
N ALA A 680 11.03 -39.84 -3.05
CA ALA A 680 11.79 -38.68 -3.47
C ALA A 680 12.77 -38.19 -2.39
N PHE A 681 12.35 -38.23 -1.12
CA PHE A 681 13.16 -37.89 0.03
C PHE A 681 14.40 -38.78 0.13
N TRP A 682 14.25 -40.10 0.11
CA TRP A 682 15.39 -41.02 0.20
C TRP A 682 16.31 -40.94 -1.01
N LYS A 683 15.77 -40.68 -2.21
CA LYS A 683 16.57 -40.40 -3.42
C LYS A 683 17.37 -39.10 -3.26
N ALA A 684 16.79 -38.04 -2.72
CA ALA A 684 17.48 -36.78 -2.46
C ALA A 684 18.62 -36.97 -1.46
N VAL A 685 18.39 -37.71 -0.36
CA VAL A 685 19.43 -38.04 0.63
C VAL A 685 20.56 -38.87 -0.01
N ALA A 686 20.25 -39.86 -0.85
CA ALA A 686 21.26 -40.70 -1.49
C ALA A 686 22.10 -39.97 -2.55
N ASN A 687 21.58 -38.88 -3.11
CA ASN A 687 22.25 -38.05 -4.11
C ASN A 687 22.98 -36.84 -3.49
N ASP A 688 22.75 -36.56 -2.21
CA ASP A 688 23.45 -35.48 -1.50
C ASP A 688 24.93 -35.87 -1.24
N PRO A 689 25.89 -35.02 -1.62
CA PRO A 689 27.31 -35.35 -1.56
C PRO A 689 27.85 -35.51 -0.14
N GLU A 690 27.20 -34.95 0.88
CA GLU A 690 27.65 -35.03 2.27
C GLU A 690 26.90 -36.09 3.07
N LEU A 691 25.59 -36.24 2.86
CA LEU A 691 24.77 -37.23 3.56
C LEU A 691 25.00 -38.65 3.03
N SER A 692 25.17 -38.82 1.71
CA SER A 692 25.38 -40.15 1.12
C SER A 692 26.62 -40.88 1.66
N LYS A 693 27.66 -40.13 2.06
CA LYS A 693 28.89 -40.65 2.68
C LYS A 693 28.65 -41.35 4.03
N GLN A 694 27.50 -41.10 4.67
CA GLN A 694 27.17 -41.64 6.00
C GLN A 694 26.52 -43.03 5.94
N PHE A 695 26.19 -43.54 4.74
CA PHE A 695 25.44 -44.78 4.55
C PHE A 695 26.31 -45.91 3.99
N ASN A 696 26.03 -47.15 4.40
CA ASN A 696 26.69 -48.33 3.82
C ASN A 696 26.20 -48.59 2.38
N PRO A 697 26.96 -49.31 1.54
CA PRO A 697 26.60 -49.54 0.14
C PRO A 697 25.22 -50.19 -0.07
N GLY A 698 24.81 -51.10 0.82
CA GLY A 698 23.49 -51.75 0.74
C GLY A 698 22.34 -50.79 1.00
N SER A 699 22.50 -49.87 1.95
CA SER A 699 21.51 -48.81 2.23
C SER A 699 21.46 -47.80 1.08
N LEU A 700 22.62 -47.40 0.55
CA LEU A 700 22.68 -46.50 -0.61
C LEU A 700 21.99 -47.07 -1.85
N ALA A 701 22.16 -48.37 -2.11
CA ALA A 701 21.52 -49.02 -3.25
C ALA A 701 19.98 -48.91 -3.16
N VAL A 702 19.41 -49.29 -2.01
CA VAL A 702 17.95 -49.22 -1.84
C VAL A 702 17.42 -47.79 -1.77
N MET A 703 18.18 -46.83 -1.23
CA MET A 703 17.79 -45.42 -1.20
C MET A 703 17.75 -44.77 -2.59
N ARG A 704 18.65 -45.16 -3.50
CA ARG A 704 18.58 -44.72 -4.90
C ARG A 704 17.33 -45.22 -5.62
N ASP A 705 16.81 -46.36 -5.19
CA ASP A 705 15.54 -46.90 -5.66
C ASP A 705 14.31 -46.32 -4.91
N GLY A 706 14.52 -45.42 -3.94
CA GLY A 706 13.46 -44.75 -3.16
C GLY A 706 13.10 -45.41 -1.83
N SER A 707 13.81 -46.47 -1.42
CA SER A 707 13.60 -47.11 -0.11
C SER A 707 14.37 -46.44 1.02
N ALA A 708 13.88 -46.56 2.25
CA ALA A 708 14.61 -46.10 3.44
C ALA A 708 15.90 -46.89 3.71
N ALA A 709 16.86 -46.24 4.38
CA ALA A 709 18.11 -46.86 4.84
C ALA A 709 17.87 -47.95 5.90
N TYR A 710 18.75 -48.95 5.95
CA TYR A 710 18.70 -49.98 7.01
C TYR A 710 19.22 -49.43 8.34
N VAL A 711 18.61 -49.85 9.46
CA VAL A 711 19.08 -49.57 10.82
C VAL A 711 19.90 -50.73 11.38
N ARG A 712 20.71 -50.49 12.41
CA ARG A 712 21.47 -51.52 13.13
C ARG A 712 20.51 -52.52 13.78
N GLU A 713 20.90 -53.80 13.87
CA GLU A 713 20.07 -54.89 14.42
C GLU A 713 19.47 -54.56 15.80
N SER A 714 20.21 -53.87 16.67
CA SER A 714 19.72 -53.46 18.00
C SER A 714 18.56 -52.46 18.00
N GLU A 715 18.36 -51.75 16.88
CA GLU A 715 17.32 -50.75 16.67
C GLU A 715 16.16 -51.29 15.81
N GLN A 716 16.27 -52.55 15.34
CA GLN A 716 15.22 -53.23 14.59
C GLN A 716 14.18 -53.81 15.56
N VAL A 717 12.91 -53.84 15.13
CA VAL A 717 11.83 -54.48 15.89
C VAL A 717 10.99 -55.32 14.95
N GLY A 718 11.11 -56.65 15.07
CA GLY A 718 10.44 -57.60 14.17
C GLY A 718 10.88 -57.39 12.71
N GLY A 719 9.91 -57.23 11.80
CA GLY A 719 10.17 -56.93 10.39
C GLY A 719 10.56 -55.47 10.10
N ARG A 720 10.58 -54.58 11.10
CA ARG A 720 10.95 -53.17 10.93
C ARG A 720 12.47 -53.05 11.00
N VAL A 721 13.10 -53.03 9.83
CA VAL A 721 14.57 -53.01 9.70
C VAL A 721 15.14 -51.75 9.06
N LYS A 722 14.27 -50.78 8.72
CA LYS A 722 14.63 -49.54 8.04
C LYS A 722 14.22 -48.31 8.85
N VAL A 723 14.85 -47.17 8.58
CA VAL A 723 14.49 -45.87 9.17
C VAL A 723 13.07 -45.48 8.75
N GLU A 724 12.35 -44.85 9.65
CA GLU A 724 10.96 -44.42 9.44
C GLU A 724 10.87 -42.89 9.54
N ILE A 725 9.95 -42.31 8.76
CA ILE A 725 9.65 -40.87 8.83
C ILE A 725 8.39 -40.70 9.66
N HIS A 726 8.53 -40.04 10.79
CA HIS A 726 7.49 -39.81 11.79
C HIS A 726 7.01 -38.34 11.75
N HIS A 727 5.72 -38.13 12.02
CA HIS A 727 5.12 -36.80 12.12
C HIS A 727 5.11 -36.37 13.59
N ILE A 728 5.79 -35.27 13.93
CA ILE A 728 5.90 -34.76 15.33
C ILE A 728 4.51 -34.42 15.87
N SER A 729 3.79 -33.54 15.17
CA SER A 729 2.36 -33.34 15.34
C SER A 729 1.62 -34.36 14.50
N ARG A 730 0.83 -35.21 15.15
CA ARG A 730 0.08 -36.27 14.47
C ARG A 730 -0.88 -35.68 13.45
N ILE A 731 -1.01 -36.35 12.30
CA ILE A 731 -1.93 -35.95 11.23
C ILE A 731 -3.38 -35.90 11.75
N ALA A 732 -3.76 -36.86 12.60
CA ALA A 732 -5.08 -36.92 13.22
C ALA A 732 -5.39 -35.73 14.16
N ASP A 733 -4.36 -35.02 14.63
CA ASP A 733 -4.49 -33.81 15.46
C ASP A 733 -4.31 -32.52 14.62
N GLY A 734 -4.35 -32.62 13.30
CA GLY A 734 -4.18 -31.48 12.38
C GLY A 734 -2.74 -31.19 11.96
N GLY A 735 -1.78 -32.08 12.25
CA GLY A 735 -0.40 -31.94 11.77
C GLY A 735 -0.29 -31.97 10.24
N GLY A 736 0.55 -31.11 9.66
CA GLY A 736 0.80 -31.04 8.23
C GLY A 736 1.45 -32.32 7.69
N VAL A 737 0.89 -32.89 6.62
CA VAL A 737 1.40 -34.15 6.00
C VAL A 737 2.74 -33.95 5.30
N TYR A 738 2.85 -32.86 4.52
CA TYR A 738 4.01 -32.50 3.70
C TYR A 738 4.79 -31.30 4.27
N ASP A 739 4.51 -30.92 5.51
CA ASP A 739 5.32 -29.94 6.24
C ASP A 739 6.58 -30.64 6.75
N ILE A 740 7.72 -30.33 6.13
CA ILE A 740 9.02 -30.94 6.43
C ILE A 740 9.45 -30.64 7.87
N ASP A 741 9.02 -29.52 8.45
CA ASP A 741 9.33 -29.17 9.83
C ASP A 741 8.53 -30.02 10.83
N ASN A 742 7.43 -30.62 10.37
CA ASN A 742 6.64 -31.60 11.11
C ASN A 742 7.19 -33.04 10.98
N LEU A 743 8.29 -33.26 10.25
CA LEU A 743 8.84 -34.60 9.98
C LEU A 743 10.16 -34.85 10.73
N THR A 744 10.35 -36.10 11.16
CA THR A 744 11.58 -36.56 11.81
C THR A 744 11.92 -38.00 11.42
N ALA A 745 13.20 -38.29 11.23
CA ALA A 745 13.69 -39.62 10.93
C ALA A 745 13.99 -40.39 12.23
N VAL A 746 13.30 -41.52 12.44
CA VAL A 746 13.40 -42.33 13.66
C VAL A 746 13.73 -43.78 13.34
N THR A 747 14.39 -44.44 14.28
CA THR A 747 14.55 -45.90 14.23
C THR A 747 13.23 -46.59 14.64
N PRO A 748 12.98 -47.81 14.15
CA PRO A 748 11.79 -48.58 14.50
C PRO A 748 11.55 -48.73 16.00
N LYS A 749 12.60 -49.06 16.75
CA LYS A 749 12.54 -49.17 18.21
C LYS A 749 12.13 -47.83 18.85
N ARG A 750 12.78 -46.74 18.43
CA ARG A 750 12.48 -45.41 18.97
C ARG A 750 11.07 -44.94 18.64
N HIS A 751 10.58 -45.21 17.44
CA HIS A 751 9.23 -44.86 17.03
C HIS A 751 8.16 -45.55 17.92
N ILE A 752 8.40 -46.80 18.33
CA ILE A 752 7.53 -47.50 19.29
C ILE A 752 7.62 -46.86 20.69
N GLU A 753 8.81 -46.51 21.15
CA GLU A 753 9.00 -45.84 22.45
C GLU A 753 8.27 -44.49 22.53
N ILE A 754 8.30 -43.71 21.43
CA ILE A 754 7.57 -42.43 21.33
C ILE A 754 6.06 -42.64 21.53
N HIS A 755 5.49 -43.72 20.98
CA HIS A 755 4.04 -43.98 21.04
C HIS A 755 3.57 -44.82 22.23
N SER A 756 4.44 -45.61 22.86
CA SER A 756 4.10 -46.42 24.04
C SER A 756 4.03 -45.62 25.35
N GLY A 757 4.31 -44.32 25.29
CA GLY A 757 4.39 -43.42 26.44
C GLY A 757 5.70 -43.66 27.20
N GLY A 758 6.54 -42.63 27.27
CA GLY A 758 7.62 -42.62 28.26
C GLY A 758 7.00 -42.82 29.64
N LYS A 759 7.22 -44.01 30.22
CA LYS A 759 6.94 -44.24 31.64
C LYS A 759 7.87 -43.42 32.51
#